data_AF-A0A7K7PK44-F1
#
_entry.id   AF-A0A7K7PK44-F1
#
_cell.length_a   1.000
_cell.length_b   1.000
_cell.length_c   1.000
_cell.angle_alpha   90.00
_cell.angle_beta   90.00
_cell.angle_gamma   90.00
#
_symmetry.space_group_name_H-M   'P 1'
#
loop_
_entity.id
_entity.type
_entity.pdbx_description
1 polymer ?
#
loop_
_entity_poly.entity_id
_entity_poly.type
_entity_poly.pdbx_seq_one_letter_code
_entity_poly.pdbx_strand_id
1 'polypeptide(L)'
;HGALVEMAVHMAAVLLCGQSPVLQPLRNLAFQPHLMQVSTQSSLFSCCFSQCGRPMETSHCPDCHELIGGIQHNPVQGFKAARDHGDRTQSGHVLGDVQHRRTLGMSDRGVSPMVFVLLRLLTHLSMLLGASRDPQSLGGMIKPAVDDVVSFLQQHVQEDLAQLTRILGKSVDDTVNILHLVLSSLLQAPQQQPGQWLVHLDDVLSTKEKRNKWEDIVGNTIIVPELKDLDKKLVKLNRQIQEDERISSNPIVKIVYGDPAAFLSQLPGDSHIHHSKMWSCRKRVSVENLGHVVQQKNAKDTVPLLWKFLQKETELRLVKFLPEILALQRDLVRQFQNTAEIKHCSIREFLREPHSDVMRDLLERRVNVFLSVWNKLRSSLDTNGEIKLPKGYCDAELSLDSRLEVLLPRRQGLGLCSTALASYLIGLHNDLVHSVNRHIKEDDRYLISPSEVADLHVISYEVERDLIPLILSNCQYSMEKGGETLQDFDLERIQQQMISRFLQGKPLITLTGIPTLVYRHDRNYEQLFNDVRNKLEQSALPSSVMNMISGELQSYSDVCDALSLTEITLGFLAMAGENAEMLLTEYIEQVLQMGDQTNPHVLQALRRCQLRHSIALWQLLCAHKSEQLLRLGRDPFADVRPDYKKELTPELAKLLHTFLVHSRLETFLQELHEMIILKLRRVQAVEEFRPDWSLKESLLPYLYAKDSELAPELEDTFPDAILLSHATGTWKAAAVFRKEHR
;
A
#
# COMPACT_ATOMS: atom_id res chain seq x y z
N HIS A 1 34.62 -1.11 16.50
CA HIS A 1 34.87 0.35 16.51
C HIS A 1 36.08 0.78 15.68
N GLY A 2 37.24 0.09 15.75
CA GLY A 2 38.44 0.45 14.97
C GLY A 2 38.20 0.62 13.46
N ALA A 3 37.65 -0.40 12.79
CA ALA A 3 37.36 -0.33 11.34
C ALA A 3 36.48 0.88 10.97
N LEU A 4 35.45 1.21 11.76
CA LEU A 4 34.58 2.36 11.51
C LEU A 4 35.34 3.69 11.58
N VAL A 5 36.28 3.81 12.52
CA VAL A 5 37.15 4.98 12.61
C VAL A 5 38.08 5.05 11.40
N GLU A 6 38.69 3.94 10.98
CA GLU A 6 39.55 3.89 9.79
C GLU A 6 38.80 4.31 8.52
N MET A 7 37.58 3.80 8.32
CA MET A 7 36.72 4.17 7.20
C MET A 7 36.32 5.65 7.24
N ALA A 8 35.96 6.18 8.42
CA ALA A 8 35.62 7.60 8.58
C ALA A 8 36.83 8.51 8.33
N VAL A 9 38.01 8.14 8.84
CA VAL A 9 39.27 8.89 8.62
C VAL A 9 39.66 8.88 7.15
N HIS A 10 39.60 7.73 6.49
CA HIS A 10 39.88 7.64 5.06
C HIS A 10 38.87 8.46 4.25
N MET A 11 37.57 8.39 4.58
CA MET A 11 36.55 9.23 3.95
C MET A 11 36.84 10.72 4.14
N ALA A 12 37.19 11.16 5.34
CA ALA A 12 37.57 12.55 5.61
C ALA A 12 38.78 12.99 4.78
N ALA A 13 39.81 12.13 4.68
CA ALA A 13 40.98 12.40 3.85
C ALA A 13 40.63 12.54 2.36
N VAL A 14 39.79 11.66 1.82
CA VAL A 14 39.31 11.73 0.43
C VAL A 14 38.53 13.02 0.18
N LEU A 15 37.63 13.38 1.10
CA LEU A 15 36.83 14.60 0.98
C LEU A 15 37.69 15.88 1.06
N LEU A 16 38.72 15.90 1.92
CA LEU A 16 39.62 17.05 2.05
C LEU A 16 40.62 17.17 0.90
N CYS A 17 41.18 16.06 0.44
CA CYS A 17 42.26 16.05 -0.55
C CYS A 17 41.78 15.94 -2.00
N GLY A 18 40.61 15.34 -2.23
CA GLY A 18 40.03 15.25 -3.57
C GLY A 18 39.73 16.63 -4.13
N GLN A 19 39.70 16.78 -5.45
CA GLN A 19 39.32 18.05 -6.10
C GLN A 19 38.15 17.87 -7.08
N SER A 20 37.52 16.70 -7.09
CA SER A 20 36.39 16.41 -7.97
C SER A 20 35.10 17.11 -7.51
N PRO A 21 34.34 17.74 -8.43
CA PRO A 21 33.01 18.30 -8.14
C PRO A 21 32.01 17.26 -7.62
N VAL A 22 32.15 15.99 -8.00
CA VAL A 22 31.24 14.91 -7.57
C VAL A 22 31.28 14.64 -6.06
N LEU A 23 32.36 15.08 -5.39
CA LEU A 23 32.54 14.97 -3.95
C LEU A 23 31.86 16.11 -3.17
N GLN A 24 31.47 17.19 -3.85
CA GLN A 24 30.98 18.40 -3.17
C GLN A 24 29.73 18.16 -2.31
N PRO A 25 28.71 17.39 -2.76
CA PRO A 25 27.58 17.03 -1.89
C PRO A 25 28.00 16.28 -0.62
N LEU A 26 28.94 15.35 -0.73
CA LEU A 26 29.45 14.58 0.41
C LEU A 26 30.31 15.45 1.35
N ARG A 27 31.09 16.40 0.81
CA ARG A 27 31.79 17.41 1.61
C ARG A 27 30.83 18.26 2.41
N ASN A 28 29.75 18.70 1.79
CA ASN A 28 28.75 19.52 2.47
C ASN A 28 28.11 18.71 3.60
N LEU A 29 27.76 17.43 3.39
CA LEU A 29 27.30 16.56 4.47
C LEU A 29 28.32 16.40 5.62
N ALA A 30 29.61 16.30 5.30
CA ALA A 30 30.67 16.04 6.29
C ALA A 30 31.19 17.30 7.02
N PHE A 31 31.22 18.45 6.37
CA PHE A 31 31.92 19.64 6.86
C PHE A 31 31.05 20.90 6.90
N GLN A 32 29.93 20.94 6.15
CA GLN A 32 29.01 22.09 6.11
C GLN A 32 27.53 21.64 6.09
N PRO A 33 27.08 20.81 7.07
CA PRO A 33 25.78 20.15 7.00
C PRO A 33 24.58 21.11 6.96
N HIS A 34 24.72 22.34 7.49
CA HIS A 34 23.69 23.38 7.41
C HIS A 34 23.30 23.75 5.96
N LEU A 35 24.23 23.67 4.99
CA LEU A 35 23.94 23.95 3.58
C LEU A 35 23.00 22.91 2.95
N MET A 36 22.98 21.69 3.49
CA MET A 36 22.19 20.58 2.96
C MET A 36 20.72 20.60 3.42
N GLN A 37 20.37 21.42 4.43
CA GLN A 37 19.00 21.51 4.97
C GLN A 37 17.97 22.12 4.01
N VAL A 38 18.39 23.02 3.11
CA VAL A 38 17.51 23.82 2.24
C VAL A 38 16.86 23.00 1.10
N SER A 39 17.34 21.78 0.86
CA SER A 39 16.82 20.85 -0.14
C SER A 39 15.42 20.27 0.18
N THR A 40 14.75 20.73 1.24
CA THR A 40 13.69 19.97 1.91
C THR A 40 12.24 20.41 1.68
N GLN A 41 11.95 21.46 0.90
CA GLN A 41 10.57 21.95 0.75
C GLN A 41 10.10 22.02 -0.71
N SER A 42 9.16 21.13 -1.07
CA SER A 42 8.09 21.19 -2.10
C SER A 42 7.65 19.73 -2.36
N SER A 43 6.39 19.29 -2.34
CA SER A 43 5.23 19.79 -3.09
C SER A 43 3.91 19.09 -2.66
N LEU A 44 2.80 19.71 -3.03
CA LEU A 44 1.40 19.33 -2.81
C LEU A 44 0.88 18.24 -3.77
N PHE A 45 -0.25 17.65 -3.37
CA PHE A 45 -1.02 16.53 -3.94
C PHE A 45 -1.35 16.59 -5.45
N SER A 46 -1.29 15.41 -6.10
CA SER A 46 -2.24 14.98 -7.14
C SER A 46 -2.17 13.45 -7.35
N CYS A 47 -3.27 12.81 -7.73
CA CYS A 47 -3.46 11.36 -7.84
C CYS A 47 -3.44 10.91 -9.31
N CYS A 48 -2.66 9.88 -9.69
CA CYS A 48 -2.71 9.28 -11.05
C CYS A 48 -2.28 7.80 -11.08
N PHE A 49 -2.84 7.09 -12.07
CA PHE A 49 -2.66 5.67 -12.44
C PHE A 49 -1.43 5.42 -13.36
N SER A 50 -1.14 4.13 -13.60
CA SER A 50 0.10 3.53 -14.14
C SER A 50 0.42 3.77 -15.64
N GLN A 51 1.63 3.30 -16.02
CA GLN A 51 2.47 3.62 -17.18
C GLN A 51 1.95 3.23 -18.58
N CYS A 52 0.78 3.71 -19.00
CA CYS A 52 0.33 3.60 -20.40
C CYS A 52 -0.20 4.95 -20.88
N GLY A 53 0.69 5.83 -21.37
CA GLY A 53 0.33 7.17 -21.84
C GLY A 53 -0.30 7.23 -23.23
N ARG A 54 -0.71 6.09 -23.81
CA ARG A 54 -1.21 5.99 -25.19
C ARG A 54 -2.39 5.02 -25.28
N PRO A 55 -3.60 5.45 -24.90
CA PRO A 55 -4.77 4.60 -24.98
C PRO A 55 -5.20 4.38 -26.45
N MET A 56 -5.50 3.12 -26.79
CA MET A 56 -5.97 2.71 -28.13
C MET A 56 -7.42 2.23 -28.14
N GLU A 57 -7.99 2.01 -26.96
CA GLU A 57 -9.36 1.59 -26.77
C GLU A 57 -10.02 2.44 -25.67
N THR A 58 -11.33 2.60 -25.75
CA THR A 58 -12.16 3.27 -24.74
C THR A 58 -12.88 2.24 -23.89
N SER A 59 -12.94 2.48 -22.59
CA SER A 59 -13.66 1.67 -21.60
C SER A 59 -14.37 2.59 -20.62
N HIS A 60 -15.13 2.04 -19.67
CA HIS A 60 -15.76 2.80 -18.59
C HIS A 60 -15.06 2.50 -17.28
N CYS A 61 -14.82 3.52 -16.47
CA CYS A 61 -14.24 3.35 -15.15
C CYS A 61 -15.18 2.45 -14.31
N PRO A 62 -14.69 1.33 -13.76
CA PRO A 62 -15.54 0.46 -12.95
C PRO A 62 -15.97 1.09 -11.62
N ASP A 63 -15.33 2.19 -11.19
CA ASP A 63 -15.62 2.87 -9.92
C ASP A 63 -16.54 4.10 -10.07
N CYS A 64 -16.41 4.90 -11.14
CA CYS A 64 -17.20 6.13 -11.34
C CYS A 64 -17.95 6.19 -12.69
N HIS A 65 -17.84 5.16 -13.52
CA HIS A 65 -18.46 5.06 -14.85
C HIS A 65 -18.12 6.16 -15.86
N GLU A 66 -17.21 7.08 -15.53
CA GLU A 66 -16.64 8.01 -16.49
C GLU A 66 -15.94 7.25 -17.62
N LEU A 67 -16.03 7.82 -18.83
CA LEU A 67 -15.35 7.28 -20.00
C LEU A 67 -13.83 7.36 -19.74
N ILE A 68 -13.13 6.24 -19.85
CA ILE A 68 -11.68 6.12 -19.66
C ILE A 68 -11.03 5.55 -20.93
N GLY A 69 -9.72 5.77 -21.08
CA GLY A 69 -8.99 5.34 -22.28
C GLY A 69 -9.01 6.42 -23.37
N GLY A 70 -9.12 6.01 -24.64
CA GLY A 70 -8.93 6.89 -25.79
C GLY A 70 -8.77 6.16 -27.11
N ILE A 71 -8.87 6.89 -28.22
CA ILE A 71 -8.80 6.35 -29.59
C ILE A 71 -7.60 6.99 -30.29
N GLN A 72 -6.82 6.19 -31.03
CA GLN A 72 -5.64 6.66 -31.78
C GLN A 72 -4.61 7.42 -30.90
N HIS A 73 -4.35 6.93 -29.69
CA HIS A 73 -3.46 7.55 -28.70
C HIS A 73 -3.95 8.88 -28.09
N ASN A 74 -5.18 9.31 -28.37
CA ASN A 74 -5.77 10.51 -27.80
C ASN A 74 -6.71 10.15 -26.65
N PRO A 75 -6.47 10.64 -25.42
CA PRO A 75 -7.34 10.37 -24.29
C PRO A 75 -8.68 11.09 -24.43
N VAL A 76 -9.71 10.53 -23.80
CA VAL A 76 -11.06 11.11 -23.69
C VAL A 76 -11.05 12.47 -22.96
N GLN A 77 -12.04 13.33 -23.25
CA GLN A 77 -12.08 14.73 -22.79
C GLN A 77 -12.02 14.83 -21.26
N GLY A 78 -11.24 15.79 -20.72
CA GLY A 78 -11.04 15.97 -19.27
C GLY A 78 -9.76 15.33 -18.72
N PHE A 79 -9.20 14.34 -19.42
CA PHE A 79 -7.92 13.73 -19.07
C PHE A 79 -6.76 14.53 -19.67
N LYS A 80 -5.88 15.07 -18.81
CA LYS A 80 -4.65 15.73 -19.23
C LYS A 80 -3.48 14.75 -19.09
N ALA A 81 -2.55 14.78 -20.04
CA ALA A 81 -1.26 14.14 -19.85
C ALA A 81 -0.63 14.75 -18.59
N ALA A 82 -0.35 13.91 -17.58
CA ALA A 82 0.34 14.34 -16.38
C ALA A 82 1.71 14.89 -16.77
N ARG A 83 1.85 16.22 -16.78
CA ARG A 83 3.15 16.88 -16.83
C ARG A 83 3.63 16.97 -15.39
N ASP A 84 4.79 16.36 -15.17
CA ASP A 84 5.46 16.17 -13.89
C ASP A 84 4.70 15.37 -12.84
N HIS A 85 5.25 14.19 -12.57
CA HIS A 85 5.09 13.52 -11.29
C HIS A 85 5.56 14.50 -10.19
N GLY A 86 4.63 15.14 -9.49
CA GLY A 86 4.98 15.81 -8.23
C GLY A 86 5.75 14.82 -7.37
N ASP A 87 7.01 15.15 -7.08
CA ASP A 87 7.93 14.26 -6.39
C ASP A 87 7.44 14.03 -4.96
N ARG A 88 6.77 12.89 -4.74
CA ARG A 88 6.33 12.46 -3.40
C ARG A 88 7.49 11.95 -2.55
N THR A 89 8.71 11.86 -3.08
CA THR A 89 9.84 11.38 -2.29
C THR A 89 10.15 12.38 -1.18
N GLN A 90 10.05 11.92 0.06
CA GLN A 90 10.33 12.75 1.21
C GLN A 90 11.81 13.12 1.22
N SER A 91 12.08 14.43 1.36
CA SER A 91 13.42 14.99 1.45
C SER A 91 14.07 14.75 2.81
N GLY A 92 15.40 14.60 2.82
CA GLY A 92 16.20 14.25 3.99
C GLY A 92 16.53 12.76 4.07
N HIS A 93 17.00 12.32 5.24
CA HIS A 93 17.26 10.91 5.54
C HIS A 93 16.00 10.30 6.16
N VAL A 94 15.38 9.35 5.46
CA VAL A 94 14.02 8.85 5.77
C VAL A 94 13.98 7.36 6.08
N LEU A 95 15.11 6.78 6.52
CA LEU A 95 15.24 5.33 6.65
C LEU A 95 14.69 4.76 7.97
N GLY A 96 14.33 5.60 8.94
CA GLY A 96 13.88 5.11 10.26
C GLY A 96 14.93 4.27 10.99
N ASP A 97 14.49 3.50 11.99
CA ASP A 97 15.37 2.61 12.76
C ASP A 97 15.91 1.45 11.91
N VAL A 98 17.17 1.08 12.16
CA VAL A 98 17.93 0.05 11.42
C VAL A 98 17.24 -1.31 11.42
N GLN A 99 16.48 -1.67 12.45
CA GLN A 99 15.80 -2.96 12.53
C GLN A 99 14.81 -3.18 11.37
N HIS A 100 14.15 -2.11 10.92
CA HIS A 100 13.24 -2.16 9.77
C HIS A 100 13.95 -2.41 8.44
N ARG A 101 15.25 -2.08 8.36
CA ARG A 101 16.05 -2.25 7.14
C ARG A 101 16.48 -3.68 6.88
N ARG A 102 16.45 -4.55 7.90
CA ARG A 102 16.83 -5.97 7.74
C ARG A 102 15.86 -6.73 6.83
N THR A 103 14.67 -6.18 6.59
CA THR A 103 13.59 -6.81 5.82
C THR A 103 13.23 -6.08 4.52
N LEU A 104 13.76 -4.87 4.28
CA LEU A 104 13.51 -4.12 3.05
C LEU A 104 14.20 -4.79 1.86
N GLY A 105 13.40 -5.15 0.85
CA GLY A 105 13.86 -5.57 -0.47
C GLY A 105 14.69 -4.48 -1.15
N MET A 106 15.51 -4.91 -2.10
CA MET A 106 16.48 -4.04 -2.78
C MET A 106 15.77 -3.01 -3.67
N SER A 107 16.40 -1.85 -3.81
CA SER A 107 15.86 -0.68 -4.54
C SER A 107 15.43 -0.99 -5.98
N ASP A 108 14.19 -0.59 -6.34
CA ASP A 108 13.64 -0.61 -7.71
C ASP A 108 14.28 0.42 -8.67
N ARG A 109 15.33 1.14 -8.25
CA ARG A 109 15.93 2.26 -9.01
C ARG A 109 16.79 1.86 -10.21
N GLY A 110 16.78 0.58 -10.62
CA GLY A 110 17.59 0.08 -11.75
C GLY A 110 19.11 0.02 -11.50
N VAL A 111 19.58 0.46 -10.32
CA VAL A 111 20.99 0.39 -9.90
C VAL A 111 21.28 -0.95 -9.22
N SER A 112 22.49 -1.48 -9.40
CA SER A 112 22.93 -2.70 -8.71
C SER A 112 22.78 -2.53 -7.18
N PRO A 113 22.16 -3.51 -6.48
CA PRO A 113 22.30 -3.75 -5.05
C PRO A 113 23.59 -3.30 -4.39
N MET A 114 24.73 -3.68 -4.96
CA MET A 114 26.05 -3.41 -4.40
C MET A 114 26.42 -1.93 -4.55
N VAL A 115 26.21 -1.38 -5.74
CA VAL A 115 26.45 0.04 -6.03
C VAL A 115 25.59 0.90 -5.12
N PHE A 116 24.33 0.52 -4.93
CA PHE A 116 23.40 1.22 -4.07
C PHE A 116 23.81 1.21 -2.59
N VAL A 117 24.23 0.05 -2.07
CA VAL A 117 24.72 -0.04 -0.68
C VAL A 117 26.02 0.74 -0.51
N LEU A 118 26.93 0.72 -1.49
CA LEU A 118 28.17 1.52 -1.45
C LEU A 118 27.89 3.03 -1.48
N LEU A 119 26.98 3.51 -2.34
CA LEU A 119 26.54 4.91 -2.37
C LEU A 119 25.93 5.34 -1.03
N ARG A 120 25.11 4.48 -0.44
CA ARG A 120 24.50 4.71 0.88
C ARG A 120 25.56 4.76 1.98
N LEU A 121 26.51 3.84 1.96
CA LEU A 121 27.60 3.76 2.94
C LEU A 121 28.49 5.02 2.88
N LEU A 122 28.83 5.50 1.68
CA LEU A 122 29.55 6.76 1.48
C LEU A 122 28.76 7.96 2.03
N THR A 123 27.45 7.99 1.78
CA THR A 123 26.55 9.03 2.31
C THR A 123 26.50 9.00 3.83
N HIS A 124 26.30 7.82 4.44
CA HIS A 124 26.25 7.68 5.91
C HIS A 124 27.60 7.98 6.58
N LEU A 125 28.72 7.60 5.98
CA LEU A 125 30.06 7.98 6.50
C LEU A 125 30.26 9.51 6.46
N SER A 126 29.81 10.16 5.39
CA SER A 126 29.86 11.63 5.29
C SER A 126 28.96 12.29 6.34
N MET A 127 27.73 11.81 6.50
CA MET A 127 26.83 12.27 7.56
C MET A 127 27.40 12.04 8.95
N LEU A 128 28.06 10.91 9.20
CA LEU A 128 28.66 10.58 10.49
C LEU A 128 29.81 11.55 10.83
N LEU A 129 30.63 11.90 9.85
CA LEU A 129 31.66 12.93 9.99
C LEU A 129 31.04 14.29 10.32
N GLY A 130 29.95 14.66 9.65
CA GLY A 130 29.20 15.88 9.93
C GLY A 130 28.58 15.88 11.32
N ALA A 131 27.99 14.77 11.75
CA ALA A 131 27.31 14.64 13.05
C ALA A 131 28.28 14.79 14.22
N SER A 132 29.54 14.40 14.00
CA SER A 132 30.62 14.58 14.98
C SER A 132 31.02 16.05 15.18
N ARG A 133 30.58 16.97 14.30
CA ARG A 133 30.89 18.41 14.37
C ARG A 133 29.64 19.26 14.63
N ASP A 134 28.56 18.98 13.91
CA ASP A 134 27.30 19.71 13.95
C ASP A 134 26.11 18.72 13.93
N PRO A 135 25.82 18.08 15.08
CA PRO A 135 24.73 17.11 15.19
C PRO A 135 23.35 17.75 15.04
N GLN A 136 23.20 19.05 15.35
CA GLN A 136 21.92 19.76 15.26
C GLN A 136 21.47 19.91 13.80
N SER A 137 22.39 20.31 12.91
CA SER A 137 22.04 20.45 11.50
C SER A 137 21.63 19.13 10.85
N LEU A 138 22.30 18.04 11.22
CA LEU A 138 21.97 16.70 10.73
C LEU A 138 20.72 16.12 11.38
N GLY A 139 20.47 16.39 12.66
CA GLY A 139 19.23 16.04 13.33
C GLY A 139 18.00 16.59 12.62
N GLY A 140 18.07 17.82 12.11
CA GLY A 140 17.00 18.43 11.28
C GLY A 140 16.78 17.76 9.92
N MET A 141 17.77 17.01 9.40
CA MET A 141 17.67 16.28 8.13
C MET A 141 17.17 14.84 8.29
N ILE A 142 17.27 14.26 9.49
CA ILE A 142 16.86 12.87 9.77
C ILE A 142 15.39 12.82 10.17
N LYS A 143 14.65 11.91 9.55
CA LYS A 143 13.23 11.68 9.76
C LYS A 143 12.99 10.17 9.92
N PRO A 144 12.35 9.71 11.01
CA PRO A 144 11.86 10.48 12.16
C PRO A 144 13.01 11.09 12.98
N ALA A 145 12.70 12.07 13.82
CA ALA A 145 13.69 12.68 14.71
C ALA A 145 14.29 11.63 15.65
N VAL A 146 15.59 11.76 15.90
CA VAL A 146 16.38 10.84 16.72
C VAL A 146 17.12 11.61 17.81
N ASP A 147 17.23 11.01 19.00
CA ASP A 147 17.89 11.64 20.14
C ASP A 147 19.42 11.69 19.99
N ASP A 148 20.02 10.59 19.52
CA ASP A 148 21.47 10.48 19.28
C ASP A 148 21.76 10.22 17.81
N VAL A 149 22.02 11.29 17.07
CA VAL A 149 22.36 11.28 15.64
C VAL A 149 23.62 10.48 15.35
N VAL A 150 24.62 10.52 16.23
CA VAL A 150 25.91 9.84 16.02
C VAL A 150 25.72 8.34 16.16
N SER A 151 25.10 7.89 17.26
CA SER A 151 24.82 6.47 17.46
C SER A 151 23.90 5.92 16.37
N PHE A 152 22.87 6.68 15.98
CA PHE A 152 21.99 6.32 14.87
C PHE A 152 22.77 6.08 13.57
N LEU A 153 23.60 7.03 13.14
CA LEU A 153 24.39 6.88 11.91
C LEU A 153 25.44 5.76 12.00
N GLN A 154 26.04 5.53 13.17
CA GLN A 154 26.96 4.40 13.38
C GLN A 154 26.26 3.05 13.17
N GLN A 155 25.04 2.88 13.69
CA GLN A 155 24.26 1.66 13.47
C GLN A 155 23.90 1.48 12.00
N HIS A 156 23.57 2.57 11.29
CA HIS A 156 23.31 2.52 9.85
C HIS A 156 24.53 2.10 9.03
N VAL A 157 25.73 2.62 9.35
CA VAL A 157 27.00 2.23 8.72
C VAL A 157 27.30 0.74 8.97
N GLN A 158 27.09 0.26 10.20
CA GLN A 158 27.29 -1.15 10.55
C GLN A 158 26.35 -2.08 9.78
N GLU A 159 25.07 -1.72 9.66
CA GLU A 159 24.12 -2.50 8.88
C GLU A 159 24.43 -2.45 7.38
N ASP A 160 24.87 -1.31 6.83
CA ASP A 160 25.31 -1.22 5.44
C ASP A 160 26.48 -2.16 5.16
N LEU A 161 27.46 -2.24 6.06
CA LEU A 161 28.57 -3.19 5.95
C LEU A 161 28.09 -4.63 6.04
N ALA A 162 27.21 -4.96 6.98
CA ALA A 162 26.64 -6.29 7.11
C ALA A 162 25.85 -6.71 5.84
N GLN A 163 25.10 -5.78 5.25
CA GLN A 163 24.40 -5.99 3.97
C GLN A 163 25.41 -6.20 2.84
N LEU A 164 26.44 -5.36 2.74
CA LEU A 164 27.47 -5.45 1.73
C LEU A 164 28.24 -6.79 1.80
N THR A 165 28.63 -7.23 3.01
CA THR A 165 29.27 -8.54 3.25
C THR A 165 28.39 -9.69 2.75
N ARG A 166 27.07 -9.62 2.99
CA ARG A 166 26.10 -10.65 2.57
C ARG A 166 25.92 -10.69 1.05
N ILE A 167 25.84 -9.53 0.41
CA ILE A 167 25.69 -9.38 -1.06
C ILE A 167 26.95 -9.90 -1.76
N LEU A 168 28.13 -9.52 -1.26
CA LEU A 168 29.42 -9.91 -1.83
C LEU A 168 29.75 -11.40 -1.61
N GLY A 169 29.22 -12.00 -0.55
CA GLY A 169 29.66 -13.32 -0.08
C GLY A 169 31.15 -13.34 0.30
N LYS A 170 31.64 -12.24 0.87
CA LYS A 170 33.05 -12.02 1.23
C LYS A 170 33.24 -11.97 2.74
N SER A 171 34.49 -12.01 3.21
CA SER A 171 34.79 -11.77 4.62
C SER A 171 34.52 -10.31 4.99
N VAL A 172 34.42 -10.03 6.29
CA VAL A 172 34.28 -8.65 6.79
C VAL A 172 35.50 -7.81 6.37
N ASP A 173 36.71 -8.37 6.46
CA ASP A 173 37.94 -7.68 6.07
C ASP A 173 37.98 -7.37 4.58
N ASP A 174 37.61 -8.34 3.71
CA ASP A 174 37.49 -8.10 2.28
C ASP A 174 36.44 -7.02 1.97
N THR A 175 35.34 -6.98 2.72
CA THR A 175 34.29 -5.97 2.56
C THR A 175 34.82 -4.57 2.89
N VAL A 176 35.56 -4.43 3.99
CA VAL A 176 36.20 -3.17 4.40
C VAL A 176 37.27 -2.76 3.38
N ASN A 177 38.05 -3.72 2.88
CA ASN A 177 39.04 -3.50 1.83
C ASN A 177 38.40 -2.99 0.53
N ILE A 178 37.26 -3.55 0.13
CA ILE A 178 36.50 -3.07 -1.05
C ILE A 178 36.09 -1.61 -0.86
N LEU A 179 35.59 -1.24 0.33
CA LEU A 179 35.25 0.16 0.59
C LEU A 179 36.49 1.05 0.49
N HIS A 180 37.63 0.63 1.04
CA HIS A 180 38.86 1.41 0.95
C HIS A 180 39.39 1.53 -0.49
N LEU A 181 39.18 0.53 -1.34
CA LEU A 181 39.47 0.61 -2.78
C LEU A 181 38.57 1.65 -3.47
N VAL A 182 37.27 1.64 -3.16
CA VAL A 182 36.31 2.65 -3.68
C VAL A 182 36.68 4.06 -3.20
N LEU A 183 37.04 4.24 -1.93
CA LEU A 183 37.51 5.51 -1.38
C LEU A 183 38.79 6.00 -2.07
N SER A 184 39.74 5.09 -2.32
CA SER A 184 40.96 5.42 -3.08
C SER A 184 40.65 5.84 -4.52
N SER A 185 39.69 5.16 -5.16
CA SER A 185 39.24 5.48 -6.51
C SER A 185 38.53 6.84 -6.58
N LEU A 186 37.74 7.19 -5.55
CA LEU A 186 37.14 8.52 -5.41
C LEU A 186 38.18 9.66 -5.38
N LEU A 187 39.37 9.40 -4.81
CA LEU A 187 40.48 10.35 -4.79
C LEU A 187 41.20 10.42 -6.15
N GLN A 188 41.34 9.28 -6.83
CA GLN A 188 42.04 9.16 -8.11
C GLN A 188 41.17 9.43 -9.34
N ALA A 189 39.85 9.62 -9.15
CA ALA A 189 38.91 9.90 -10.22
C ALA A 189 39.45 11.07 -11.08
N PRO A 190 39.54 10.89 -12.41
CA PRO A 190 40.29 11.81 -13.26
C PRO A 190 39.79 13.24 -13.08
N GLN A 191 40.72 14.18 -12.91
CA GLN A 191 40.48 15.61 -13.08
C GLN A 191 40.10 15.83 -14.56
N GLN A 192 38.83 15.65 -14.89
CA GLN A 192 38.33 15.93 -16.23
C GLN A 192 38.21 17.44 -16.41
N GLN A 193 38.58 17.91 -17.60
CA GLN A 193 38.70 19.34 -17.89
C GLN A 193 37.37 20.10 -17.69
N PRO A 194 37.42 21.38 -17.30
CA PRO A 194 36.23 22.19 -17.12
C PRO A 194 35.49 22.29 -18.46
N GLY A 195 34.28 21.72 -18.55
CA GLY A 195 33.42 21.79 -19.75
C GLY A 195 32.87 20.46 -20.28
N GLN A 196 33.33 19.30 -19.79
CA GLN A 196 32.82 17.98 -20.24
C GLN A 196 31.50 17.57 -19.57
N TRP A 197 31.11 18.24 -18.47
CA TRP A 197 29.76 18.14 -17.92
C TRP A 197 28.85 19.13 -18.64
N LEU A 198 28.07 18.65 -19.60
CA LEU A 198 26.96 19.40 -20.22
C LEU A 198 25.82 19.73 -19.23
N VAL A 199 25.94 19.40 -17.93
CA VAL A 199 24.88 19.55 -16.93
C VAL A 199 25.43 20.05 -15.59
N HIS A 200 24.95 21.19 -15.12
CA HIS A 200 25.20 21.74 -13.79
C HIS A 200 24.65 20.79 -12.70
N LEU A 201 25.52 20.00 -12.04
CA LEU A 201 25.25 19.50 -10.69
C LEU A 201 25.26 20.70 -9.73
N ASP A 202 24.32 20.73 -8.79
CA ASP A 202 24.43 21.65 -7.68
C ASP A 202 25.09 20.96 -6.49
N ASP A 203 25.77 21.77 -5.68
CA ASP A 203 26.55 21.30 -4.55
C ASP A 203 25.68 20.70 -3.42
N VAL A 204 24.35 20.87 -3.51
CA VAL A 204 23.38 20.52 -2.46
C VAL A 204 22.35 19.47 -2.84
N LEU A 205 22.38 18.95 -4.08
CA LEU A 205 21.41 17.97 -4.61
C LEU A 205 19.95 18.41 -4.42
N SER A 206 19.61 19.63 -4.87
CA SER A 206 18.33 20.27 -4.55
C SER A 206 17.10 19.59 -5.16
N THR A 207 17.27 18.77 -6.20
CA THR A 207 16.17 18.08 -6.89
C THR A 207 16.48 16.59 -7.04
N LYS A 208 15.42 15.78 -7.15
CA LYS A 208 15.52 14.35 -7.44
C LYS A 208 16.29 14.04 -8.70
N GLU A 209 16.15 14.85 -9.74
CA GLU A 209 16.90 14.68 -10.99
C GLU A 209 18.41 14.86 -10.78
N LYS A 210 18.82 15.88 -10.02
CA LYS A 210 20.24 16.12 -9.70
C LYS A 210 20.79 15.03 -8.79
N ARG A 211 20.02 14.56 -7.79
CA ARG A 211 20.38 13.40 -6.96
C ARG A 211 20.55 12.14 -7.81
N ASN A 212 19.59 11.83 -8.68
CA ASN A 212 19.66 10.65 -9.53
C ASN A 212 20.85 10.72 -10.50
N LYS A 213 21.16 11.91 -11.04
CA LYS A 213 22.37 12.13 -11.84
C LYS A 213 23.62 11.87 -10.99
N TRP A 214 23.73 12.43 -9.79
CA TRP A 214 24.86 12.15 -8.90
C TRP A 214 25.03 10.65 -8.61
N GLU A 215 23.93 9.94 -8.31
CA GLU A 215 23.93 8.49 -8.10
C GLU A 215 24.45 7.73 -9.33
N ASP A 216 24.00 8.11 -10.54
CA ASP A 216 24.41 7.50 -11.80
C ASP A 216 25.91 7.71 -12.10
N ILE A 217 26.40 8.92 -11.86
CA ILE A 217 27.79 9.29 -12.13
C ILE A 217 28.72 8.54 -11.20
N VAL A 218 28.53 8.64 -9.89
CA VAL A 218 29.39 7.96 -8.91
C VAL A 218 29.28 6.44 -9.09
N GLY A 219 28.07 5.93 -9.34
CA GLY A 219 27.82 4.53 -9.59
C GLY A 219 28.58 3.99 -10.81
N ASN A 220 28.35 4.57 -12.00
CA ASN A 220 28.87 4.05 -13.26
C ASN A 220 30.34 4.38 -13.51
N THR A 221 30.83 5.53 -13.04
CA THR A 221 32.20 5.99 -13.36
C THR A 221 33.23 5.62 -12.30
N ILE A 222 32.82 5.36 -11.05
CA ILE A 222 33.73 5.10 -9.93
C ILE A 222 33.48 3.70 -9.36
N ILE A 223 32.26 3.42 -8.90
CA ILE A 223 31.98 2.18 -8.19
C ILE A 223 32.04 0.96 -9.12
N VAL A 224 31.29 0.97 -10.23
CA VAL A 224 31.23 -0.18 -11.17
C VAL A 224 32.61 -0.58 -11.70
N PRO A 225 33.49 0.34 -12.14
CA PRO A 225 34.86 0.00 -12.54
C PRO A 225 35.68 -0.62 -11.40
N GLU A 226 35.48 -0.19 -10.15
CA GLU A 226 36.17 -0.80 -9.02
C GLU A 226 35.73 -2.24 -8.76
N LEU A 227 34.44 -2.51 -8.96
CA LEU A 227 33.85 -3.84 -8.80
C LEU A 227 34.21 -4.81 -9.93
N LYS A 228 34.73 -4.32 -11.05
CA LYS A 228 35.22 -5.18 -12.14
C LYS A 228 36.53 -5.87 -11.75
N ASP A 229 36.61 -7.17 -12.00
CA ASP A 229 37.74 -8.03 -11.62
C ASP A 229 38.10 -7.97 -10.11
N LEU A 230 37.09 -7.73 -9.26
CA LEU A 230 37.26 -7.50 -7.83
C LEU A 230 38.03 -8.61 -7.11
N ASP A 231 37.79 -9.88 -7.47
CA ASP A 231 38.51 -11.02 -6.87
C ASP A 231 40.03 -10.92 -7.10
N LYS A 232 40.47 -10.52 -8.30
CA LYS A 232 41.90 -10.35 -8.61
C LYS A 232 42.51 -9.17 -7.85
N LYS A 233 41.77 -8.05 -7.77
CA LYS A 233 42.20 -6.87 -7.01
C LYS A 233 42.37 -7.18 -5.52
N LEU A 234 41.42 -7.93 -4.95
CA LEU A 234 41.47 -8.36 -3.56
C LEU A 234 42.64 -9.30 -3.29
N VAL A 235 42.93 -10.27 -4.16
CA VAL A 235 44.11 -11.14 -4.00
C VAL A 235 45.40 -10.31 -3.97
N LYS A 236 45.53 -9.34 -4.89
CA LYS A 236 46.70 -8.45 -4.92
C LYS A 236 46.81 -7.59 -3.65
N LEU A 237 45.71 -6.98 -3.22
CA LEU A 237 45.68 -6.14 -2.02
C LEU A 237 45.97 -6.95 -0.75
N ASN A 238 45.34 -8.12 -0.60
CA ASN A 238 45.57 -9.00 0.53
C ASN A 238 47.03 -9.46 0.58
N ARG A 239 47.67 -9.72 -0.56
CA ARG A 239 49.12 -10.01 -0.61
C ARG A 239 49.95 -8.82 -0.11
N GLN A 240 49.62 -7.59 -0.51
CA GLN A 240 50.33 -6.39 -0.04
C GLN A 240 50.18 -6.19 1.48
N ILE A 241 49.00 -6.45 2.03
CA ILE A 241 48.73 -6.37 3.47
C ILE A 241 49.50 -7.46 4.23
N GLN A 242 49.59 -8.67 3.66
CA GLN A 242 50.35 -9.79 4.25
C GLN A 242 51.86 -9.55 4.26
N GLU A 243 52.39 -8.86 3.24
CA GLU A 243 53.80 -8.51 3.12
C GLU A 243 54.21 -7.35 4.04
N ASP A 244 53.27 -6.65 4.68
CA ASP A 244 53.57 -5.57 5.65
C ASP A 244 54.34 -6.11 6.86
N GLU A 245 55.56 -5.61 7.07
CA GLU A 245 56.47 -6.05 8.13
C GLU A 245 55.86 -5.99 9.55
N ARG A 246 54.90 -5.08 9.77
CA ARG A 246 54.24 -4.91 11.07
C ARG A 246 53.29 -6.06 11.40
N ILE A 247 52.77 -6.73 10.37
CA ILE A 247 51.71 -7.75 10.49
C ILE A 247 52.23 -9.12 10.05
N SER A 248 53.19 -9.18 9.14
CA SER A 248 53.73 -10.41 8.56
C SER A 248 54.35 -11.35 9.58
N SER A 249 54.82 -10.84 10.73
CA SER A 249 55.33 -11.64 11.85
C SER A 249 54.24 -12.28 12.71
N ASN A 250 52.98 -11.82 12.61
CA ASN A 250 51.87 -12.30 13.41
C ASN A 250 51.47 -13.73 13.01
N PRO A 251 51.51 -14.72 13.92
CA PRO A 251 51.18 -16.10 13.61
C PRO A 251 49.74 -16.28 13.13
N ILE A 252 48.78 -15.46 13.58
CA ILE A 252 47.38 -15.55 13.15
C ILE A 252 47.26 -15.20 11.66
N VAL A 253 47.95 -14.15 11.21
CA VAL A 253 47.93 -13.73 9.80
C VAL A 253 48.56 -14.80 8.91
N LYS A 254 49.65 -15.42 9.36
CA LYS A 254 50.27 -16.56 8.64
C LYS A 254 49.36 -17.78 8.54
N ILE A 255 48.48 -18.04 9.51
CA ILE A 255 47.50 -19.15 9.47
C ILE A 255 46.33 -18.82 8.56
N VAL A 256 45.77 -17.62 8.68
CA VAL A 256 44.54 -17.22 7.98
C VAL A 256 44.81 -17.00 6.49
N TYR A 257 45.96 -16.41 6.16
CA TYR A 257 46.28 -15.97 4.81
C TYR A 257 47.45 -16.71 4.15
N GLY A 258 48.25 -17.44 4.93
CA GLY A 258 49.42 -18.20 4.46
C GLY A 258 49.27 -19.69 4.67
N ASP A 259 50.39 -20.42 4.56
CA ASP A 259 50.43 -21.84 4.86
C ASP A 259 50.87 -22.09 6.31
N PRO A 260 50.00 -22.60 7.21
CA PRO A 260 50.37 -22.92 8.58
C PRO A 260 51.48 -23.97 8.67
N ALA A 261 51.63 -24.86 7.68
CA ALA A 261 52.69 -25.86 7.65
C ALA A 261 54.10 -25.25 7.52
N ALA A 262 54.20 -24.01 7.01
CA ALA A 262 55.48 -23.32 6.85
C ALA A 262 56.16 -22.96 8.17
N PHE A 263 55.43 -22.95 9.30
CA PHE A 263 56.00 -22.57 10.60
C PHE A 263 55.51 -23.42 11.79
N LEU A 264 54.46 -24.23 11.62
CA LEU A 264 54.01 -25.19 12.62
C LEU A 264 54.54 -26.59 12.29
N SER A 265 55.73 -26.92 12.81
CA SER A 265 56.43 -28.19 12.58
C SER A 265 55.72 -29.44 13.11
N GLN A 266 54.67 -29.27 13.92
CA GLN A 266 53.84 -30.36 14.46
C GLN A 266 52.76 -30.84 13.48
N LEU A 267 52.56 -30.14 12.35
CA LEU A 267 51.57 -30.51 11.35
C LEU A 267 52.10 -31.64 10.43
N PRO A 268 51.23 -32.55 9.96
CA PRO A 268 51.65 -33.61 9.03
C PRO A 268 52.16 -33.03 7.69
N GLY A 269 53.44 -33.23 7.37
CA GLY A 269 54.09 -32.61 6.20
C GLY A 269 53.77 -33.24 4.83
N ASP A 270 53.54 -34.55 4.78
CA ASP A 270 53.40 -35.32 3.51
C ASP A 270 51.98 -35.86 3.26
N SER A 271 50.96 -35.21 3.83
CA SER A 271 49.57 -35.66 3.67
C SER A 271 48.81 -34.87 2.61
N HIS A 272 48.29 -35.58 1.60
CA HIS A 272 47.41 -35.00 0.57
C HIS A 272 46.11 -34.40 1.13
N ILE A 273 45.69 -34.77 2.34
CA ILE A 273 44.43 -34.30 2.99
C ILE A 273 44.65 -33.24 4.06
N HIS A 274 45.87 -33.11 4.61
CA HIS A 274 46.19 -32.10 5.63
C HIS A 274 46.82 -30.83 5.05
N HIS A 275 46.75 -30.65 3.74
CA HIS A 275 47.19 -29.44 3.07
C HIS A 275 46.28 -28.25 3.39
N SER A 276 46.87 -27.05 3.57
CA SER A 276 46.18 -25.80 3.91
C SER A 276 44.97 -25.50 3.02
N LYS A 277 45.09 -25.77 1.72
CA LYS A 277 44.01 -25.60 0.74
C LYS A 277 42.73 -26.41 1.08
N MET A 278 42.84 -27.60 1.67
CA MET A 278 41.66 -28.40 2.07
C MET A 278 40.91 -27.83 3.27
N TRP A 279 41.64 -27.17 4.18
CA TRP A 279 41.09 -26.56 5.39
C TRP A 279 40.78 -25.08 5.23
N SER A 280 40.82 -24.56 3.99
CA SER A 280 40.48 -23.17 3.69
C SER A 280 38.98 -22.93 3.79
N CYS A 281 38.60 -21.76 4.31
CA CYS A 281 37.19 -21.35 4.40
C CYS A 281 36.62 -21.06 2.99
N ARG A 282 35.47 -21.64 2.67
CA ARG A 282 34.74 -21.40 1.41
C ARG A 282 33.62 -20.38 1.61
N LYS A 283 33.28 -19.68 0.54
CA LYS A 283 32.15 -18.74 0.52
C LYS A 283 30.85 -19.52 0.72
N ARG A 284 29.98 -19.08 1.63
CA ARG A 284 28.62 -19.61 1.76
C ARG A 284 27.78 -19.08 0.60
N VAL A 285 27.06 -19.97 -0.08
CA VAL A 285 26.14 -19.58 -1.16
C VAL A 285 24.88 -18.97 -0.54
N SER A 286 24.44 -17.84 -1.09
CA SER A 286 23.23 -17.11 -0.70
C SER A 286 22.47 -16.63 -1.93
N VAL A 287 21.20 -16.27 -1.75
CA VAL A 287 20.34 -15.72 -2.82
C VAL A 287 20.89 -14.37 -3.29
N GLU A 288 21.38 -13.54 -2.37
CA GLU A 288 21.97 -12.24 -2.68
C GLU A 288 23.25 -12.37 -3.50
N ASN A 289 24.09 -13.36 -3.19
CA ASN A 289 25.29 -13.66 -3.96
C ASN A 289 24.94 -14.10 -5.39
N LEU A 290 23.90 -14.94 -5.56
CA LEU A 290 23.42 -15.30 -6.90
C LEU A 290 22.93 -14.09 -7.69
N GLY A 291 22.17 -13.18 -7.06
CA GLY A 291 21.74 -11.92 -7.67
C GLY A 291 22.91 -11.05 -8.13
N HIS A 292 24.00 -11.05 -7.38
CA HIS A 292 25.24 -10.38 -7.76
C HIS A 292 25.93 -11.08 -8.95
N VAL A 293 26.02 -12.41 -8.96
CA VAL A 293 26.62 -13.16 -10.08
C VAL A 293 25.88 -12.89 -11.40
N VAL A 294 24.54 -12.85 -11.38
CA VAL A 294 23.72 -12.51 -12.56
C VAL A 294 24.08 -11.12 -13.10
N GLN A 295 24.33 -10.15 -12.22
CA GLN A 295 24.72 -8.79 -12.61
C GLN A 295 26.14 -8.72 -13.16
N GLN A 296 27.10 -9.38 -12.51
CA GLN A 296 28.51 -9.38 -12.96
C GLN A 296 28.66 -10.00 -14.34
N LYS A 297 27.93 -11.10 -14.60
CA LYS A 297 27.92 -11.76 -15.91
C LYS A 297 27.12 -10.98 -16.97
N ASN A 298 26.52 -9.85 -16.61
CA ASN A 298 25.57 -9.10 -17.44
C ASN A 298 24.48 -10.01 -18.05
N ALA A 299 24.04 -11.00 -17.28
CA ALA A 299 23.16 -12.07 -17.76
C ALA A 299 21.67 -11.71 -17.63
N LYS A 300 21.33 -10.42 -17.52
CA LYS A 300 19.94 -9.95 -17.33
C LYS A 300 19.04 -10.37 -18.50
N ASP A 301 19.56 -10.26 -19.73
CA ASP A 301 18.82 -10.65 -20.93
C ASP A 301 18.84 -12.16 -21.17
N THR A 302 19.85 -12.86 -20.65
CA THR A 302 19.98 -14.32 -20.73
C THR A 302 19.00 -15.02 -19.78
N VAL A 303 18.89 -14.52 -18.55
CA VAL A 303 18.04 -15.09 -17.49
C VAL A 303 17.07 -14.05 -16.91
N PRO A 304 16.14 -13.50 -17.72
CA PRO A 304 15.29 -12.39 -17.34
C PRO A 304 14.30 -12.73 -16.21
N LEU A 305 13.84 -13.99 -16.14
CA LEU A 305 12.91 -14.43 -15.10
C LEU A 305 13.62 -14.66 -13.77
N LEU A 306 14.81 -15.25 -13.79
CA LEU A 306 15.64 -15.37 -12.59
C LEU A 306 16.03 -13.99 -12.08
N TRP A 307 16.40 -13.07 -12.97
CA TRP A 307 16.69 -11.69 -12.61
C TRP A 307 15.49 -11.02 -11.92
N LYS A 308 14.31 -11.07 -12.53
CA LYS A 308 13.08 -10.50 -11.97
C LYS A 308 12.70 -11.13 -10.63
N PHE A 309 12.82 -12.44 -10.50
CA PHE A 309 12.60 -13.16 -9.24
C PHE A 309 13.54 -12.66 -8.13
N LEU A 310 14.84 -12.56 -8.41
CA LEU A 310 15.85 -12.14 -7.42
C LEU A 310 15.66 -10.68 -6.98
N GLN A 311 15.12 -9.82 -7.85
CA GLN A 311 14.79 -8.44 -7.48
C GLN A 311 13.65 -8.35 -6.46
N LYS A 312 12.68 -9.27 -6.52
CA LYS A 312 11.46 -9.25 -5.70
C LYS A 312 11.37 -10.39 -4.69
N GLU A 313 12.42 -11.19 -4.52
CA GLU A 313 12.43 -12.42 -3.70
C GLU A 313 11.91 -12.18 -2.27
N THR A 314 12.38 -11.11 -1.62
CA THR A 314 12.03 -10.79 -0.24
C THR A 314 10.54 -10.51 -0.05
N GLU A 315 9.87 -10.02 -1.10
CA GLU A 315 8.44 -9.76 -1.12
C GLU A 315 7.66 -11.00 -1.62
N LEU A 316 8.15 -11.68 -2.67
CA LEU A 316 7.54 -12.87 -3.25
C LEU A 316 7.39 -14.02 -2.24
N ARG A 317 8.36 -14.19 -1.33
CA ARG A 317 8.26 -15.21 -0.27
C ARG A 317 7.10 -14.99 0.70
N LEU A 318 6.50 -13.80 0.71
CA LEU A 318 5.34 -13.46 1.54
C LEU A 318 4.02 -13.82 0.86
N VAL A 319 4.02 -14.05 -0.46
CA VAL A 319 2.83 -14.46 -1.25
C VAL A 319 2.24 -15.77 -0.72
N LYS A 320 3.05 -16.66 -0.14
CA LYS A 320 2.58 -17.89 0.51
C LYS A 320 1.57 -17.66 1.64
N PHE A 321 1.53 -16.46 2.23
CA PHE A 321 0.60 -16.11 3.30
C PHE A 321 -0.72 -15.51 2.80
N LEU A 322 -0.85 -15.27 1.49
CA LEU A 322 -2.07 -14.74 0.88
C LEU A 322 -3.33 -15.56 1.21
N PRO A 323 -3.33 -16.90 1.17
CA PRO A 323 -4.54 -17.69 1.50
C PRO A 323 -5.03 -17.46 2.94
N GLU A 324 -4.12 -17.37 3.91
CA GLU A 324 -4.44 -17.11 5.32
C GLU A 324 -4.98 -15.69 5.54
N ILE A 325 -4.42 -14.70 4.85
CA ILE A 325 -4.90 -13.31 4.87
C ILE A 325 -6.31 -13.22 4.28
N LEU A 326 -6.55 -13.86 3.12
CA LEU A 326 -7.88 -13.89 2.50
C LEU A 326 -8.89 -14.69 3.33
N ALA A 327 -8.46 -15.74 4.05
CA ALA A 327 -9.30 -16.46 4.98
C ALA A 327 -9.71 -15.58 6.18
N LEU A 328 -8.75 -14.86 6.79
CA LEU A 328 -9.03 -13.89 7.85
C LEU A 328 -10.05 -12.84 7.39
N GLN A 329 -9.82 -12.25 6.22
CA GLN A 329 -10.71 -11.23 5.67
C GLN A 329 -12.13 -11.78 5.41
N ARG A 330 -12.26 -13.00 4.88
CA ARG A 330 -13.57 -13.65 4.68
C ARG A 330 -14.31 -13.87 5.99
N ASP A 331 -13.61 -14.35 7.02
CA ASP A 331 -14.22 -14.62 8.32
C ASP A 331 -14.66 -13.31 9.00
N LEU A 332 -13.85 -12.26 8.91
CA LEU A 332 -14.21 -10.93 9.39
C LEU A 332 -15.39 -10.33 8.60
N VAL A 333 -15.42 -10.46 7.27
CA VAL A 333 -16.58 -10.03 6.47
C VAL A 333 -17.83 -10.76 6.92
N ARG A 334 -17.79 -12.09 7.05
CA ARG A 334 -18.93 -12.89 7.53
C ARG A 334 -19.42 -12.45 8.90
N GLN A 335 -18.50 -12.12 9.82
CA GLN A 335 -18.83 -11.69 11.16
C GLN A 335 -19.45 -10.28 11.21
N PHE A 336 -18.95 -9.34 10.40
CA PHE A 336 -19.31 -7.92 10.49
C PHE A 336 -20.28 -7.42 9.41
N GLN A 337 -20.62 -8.21 8.37
CA GLN A 337 -21.46 -7.78 7.24
C GLN A 337 -22.84 -7.25 7.67
N ASN A 338 -23.39 -7.76 8.77
CA ASN A 338 -24.72 -7.42 9.28
C ASN A 338 -24.71 -6.58 10.55
N THR A 339 -23.53 -6.17 11.03
CA THR A 339 -23.43 -5.35 12.24
C THR A 339 -23.68 -3.88 11.91
N ALA A 340 -24.53 -3.21 12.68
CA ALA A 340 -24.85 -1.80 12.47
C ALA A 340 -23.67 -0.87 12.77
N GLU A 341 -22.84 -1.21 13.77
CA GLU A 341 -21.65 -0.45 14.17
C GLU A 341 -20.52 -1.42 14.55
N ILE A 342 -19.30 -1.16 14.07
CA ILE A 342 -18.12 -1.91 14.54
C ILE A 342 -17.66 -1.33 15.86
N LYS A 343 -17.41 -2.23 16.82
CA LYS A 343 -16.82 -1.85 18.10
C LYS A 343 -15.52 -1.11 17.85
N HIS A 344 -15.42 0.11 18.37
CA HIS A 344 -14.17 0.85 18.42
C HIS A 344 -13.27 0.24 19.50
N CYS A 345 -12.61 -0.87 19.17
CA CYS A 345 -11.69 -1.59 20.05
C CYS A 345 -10.35 -1.89 19.37
N SER A 346 -9.38 -2.31 20.18
CA SER A 346 -8.10 -2.84 19.72
C SER A 346 -8.24 -4.28 19.23
N ILE A 347 -7.27 -4.73 18.43
CA ILE A 347 -7.18 -6.14 17.99
C ILE A 347 -7.07 -7.06 19.21
N ARG A 348 -6.31 -6.67 20.24
CA ARG A 348 -6.16 -7.44 21.49
C ARG A 348 -7.48 -7.64 22.22
N GLU A 349 -8.32 -6.61 22.29
CA GLU A 349 -9.64 -6.70 22.91
C GLU A 349 -10.58 -7.58 22.10
N PHE A 350 -10.54 -7.47 20.77
CA PHE A 350 -11.32 -8.33 19.87
C PHE A 350 -10.96 -9.81 20.04
N LEU A 351 -9.68 -10.15 20.17
CA LEU A 351 -9.23 -11.54 20.39
C LEU A 351 -9.68 -12.13 21.74
N ARG A 352 -10.04 -11.28 22.72
CA ARG A 352 -10.55 -11.71 24.04
C ARG A 352 -12.06 -12.00 24.04
N GLU A 353 -12.76 -11.72 22.95
CA GLU A 353 -14.18 -12.01 22.84
C GLU A 353 -14.46 -13.52 22.92
N PRO A 354 -15.65 -13.94 23.41
CA PRO A 354 -15.96 -15.35 23.63
C PRO A 354 -16.03 -16.12 22.32
N HIS A 355 -14.97 -16.90 22.05
CA HIS A 355 -14.85 -17.85 20.96
C HIS A 355 -14.45 -19.22 21.54
N SER A 356 -14.73 -20.31 20.81
CA SER A 356 -14.14 -21.62 21.14
C SER A 356 -12.61 -21.54 21.07
N ASP A 357 -11.92 -22.33 21.89
CA ASP A 357 -10.45 -22.25 21.99
C ASP A 357 -9.76 -22.48 20.63
N VAL A 358 -10.25 -23.44 19.84
CA VAL A 358 -9.75 -23.72 18.48
C VAL A 358 -9.93 -22.52 17.54
N MET A 359 -11.07 -21.82 17.61
CA MET A 359 -11.33 -20.65 16.77
C MET A 359 -10.46 -19.48 17.19
N ARG A 360 -10.24 -19.30 18.50
CA ARG A 360 -9.38 -18.25 19.05
C ARG A 360 -7.94 -18.43 18.58
N ASP A 361 -7.39 -19.64 18.70
CA ASP A 361 -6.02 -19.95 18.29
C ASP A 361 -5.82 -19.74 16.77
N LEU A 362 -6.80 -20.15 15.96
CA LEU A 362 -6.78 -19.94 14.51
C LEU A 362 -6.82 -18.45 14.14
N LEU A 363 -7.72 -17.69 14.78
CA LEU A 363 -7.86 -16.26 14.56
C LEU A 363 -6.59 -15.51 14.96
N GLU A 364 -6.04 -15.81 16.14
CA GLU A 364 -4.80 -15.22 16.64
C GLU A 364 -3.63 -15.53 15.68
N ARG A 365 -3.50 -16.77 15.22
CA ARG A 365 -2.49 -17.14 14.22
C ARG A 365 -2.60 -16.31 12.95
N ARG A 366 -3.81 -16.16 12.40
CA ARG A 366 -4.04 -15.40 11.15
C ARG A 366 -3.80 -13.91 11.34
N VAL A 367 -4.21 -13.35 12.47
CA VAL A 367 -3.92 -11.95 12.83
C VAL A 367 -2.41 -11.73 12.92
N ASN A 368 -1.68 -12.63 13.58
CA ASN A 368 -0.21 -12.54 13.68
C ASN A 368 0.46 -12.64 12.30
N VAL A 369 -0.04 -13.50 11.40
CA VAL A 369 0.41 -13.55 10.00
C VAL A 369 0.16 -12.22 9.30
N PHE A 370 -1.05 -11.65 9.40
CA PHE A 370 -1.38 -10.36 8.81
C PHE A 370 -0.44 -9.25 9.30
N LEU A 371 -0.26 -9.10 10.61
CA LEU A 371 0.60 -8.08 11.21
C LEU A 371 2.05 -8.24 10.77
N SER A 372 2.58 -9.46 10.79
CA SER A 372 3.93 -9.76 10.31
C SER A 372 4.11 -9.39 8.84
N VAL A 373 3.17 -9.76 7.97
CA VAL A 373 3.27 -9.50 6.52
C VAL A 373 3.12 -8.01 6.24
N TRP A 374 2.18 -7.33 6.90
CA TRP A 374 2.03 -5.88 6.82
C TRP A 374 3.31 -5.15 7.22
N ASN A 375 3.88 -5.44 8.39
CA ASN A 375 5.07 -4.74 8.89
C ASN A 375 6.29 -4.93 7.96
N LYS A 376 6.37 -6.05 7.23
CA LYS A 376 7.40 -6.30 6.21
C LYS A 376 7.15 -5.57 4.89
N LEU A 377 5.90 -5.32 4.53
CA LEU A 377 5.52 -4.74 3.23
C LEU A 377 5.07 -3.28 3.28
N ARG A 378 4.85 -2.68 4.46
CA ARG A 378 4.32 -1.31 4.62
C ARG A 378 5.08 -0.25 3.82
N SER A 379 6.40 -0.34 3.76
CA SER A 379 7.24 0.58 2.97
C SER A 379 7.07 0.38 1.45
N SER A 380 6.97 -0.89 1.02
CA SER A 380 6.74 -1.23 -0.38
C SER A 380 5.33 -0.84 -0.82
N LEU A 381 4.34 -0.99 0.05
CA LEU A 381 2.96 -0.54 -0.17
C LEU A 381 2.86 0.97 -0.36
N ASP A 382 3.57 1.75 0.47
CA ASP A 382 3.57 3.21 0.36
C ASP A 382 4.16 3.70 -0.98
N THR A 383 5.20 3.02 -1.46
CA THR A 383 5.93 3.43 -2.67
C THR A 383 5.34 2.83 -3.95
N ASN A 384 5.12 1.52 -3.95
CA ASN A 384 4.83 0.69 -5.13
C ASN A 384 3.40 0.17 -5.16
N GLY A 385 2.60 0.39 -4.10
CA GLY A 385 1.22 -0.05 -4.05
C GLY A 385 0.35 0.65 -5.10
N GLU A 386 -0.54 -0.14 -5.73
CA GLU A 386 -1.58 0.36 -6.63
C GLU A 386 -2.59 1.21 -5.85
N ILE A 387 -3.03 0.70 -4.70
CA ILE A 387 -3.92 1.41 -3.77
C ILE A 387 -3.09 2.46 -3.02
N LYS A 388 -3.40 3.74 -3.26
CA LYS A 388 -2.72 4.85 -2.59
C LYS A 388 -3.26 5.05 -1.18
N LEU A 389 -2.43 4.69 -0.20
CA LEU A 389 -2.74 4.86 1.22
C LEU A 389 -2.53 6.31 1.68
N PRO A 390 -3.39 6.85 2.58
CA PRO A 390 -3.16 8.16 3.19
C PRO A 390 -1.86 8.23 4.01
N LYS A 391 -1.26 9.43 4.09
CA LYS A 391 -0.07 9.68 4.92
C LYS A 391 -0.34 9.31 6.38
N GLY A 392 0.62 8.66 7.04
CA GLY A 392 0.48 8.21 8.44
C GLY A 392 0.17 6.72 8.58
N TYR A 393 -0.39 6.07 7.56
CA TYR A 393 -0.85 4.68 7.67
C TYR A 393 0.29 3.67 7.64
N CYS A 394 1.36 3.99 6.90
CA CYS A 394 2.54 3.13 6.75
C CYS A 394 3.68 3.53 7.70
N ASP A 395 3.51 4.57 8.51
CA ASP A 395 4.59 5.20 9.29
C ASP A 395 5.00 4.34 10.51
N ALA A 396 4.02 3.72 11.17
CA ALA A 396 4.21 2.90 12.37
C ALA A 396 3.96 1.41 12.11
N GLU A 397 4.57 0.56 12.92
CA GLU A 397 4.27 -0.87 12.92
C GLU A 397 2.88 -1.12 13.52
N LEU A 398 2.13 -2.03 12.89
CA LEU A 398 0.89 -2.52 13.46
C LEU A 398 1.21 -3.60 14.50
N SER A 399 0.48 -3.55 15.61
CA SER A 399 0.57 -4.50 16.70
C SER A 399 -0.83 -4.92 17.15
N LEU A 400 -0.92 -5.81 18.14
CA LEU A 400 -2.20 -6.19 18.73
C LEU A 400 -2.92 -4.99 19.40
N ASP A 401 -2.22 -3.89 19.69
CA ASP A 401 -2.81 -2.69 20.29
C ASP A 401 -3.35 -1.71 19.23
N SER A 402 -3.13 -2.00 17.94
CA SER A 402 -3.71 -1.26 16.84
C SER A 402 -5.24 -1.43 16.79
N ARG A 403 -5.93 -0.46 16.17
CA ARG A 403 -7.39 -0.50 15.98
C ARG A 403 -7.81 -1.69 15.13
N LEU A 404 -8.89 -2.38 15.50
CA LEU A 404 -9.44 -3.52 14.76
C LEU A 404 -9.70 -3.19 13.26
N GLU A 405 -10.06 -1.93 12.97
CA GLU A 405 -10.36 -1.45 11.62
C GLU A 405 -9.27 -1.72 10.59
N VAL A 406 -7.99 -1.83 10.98
CA VAL A 406 -6.89 -2.13 10.05
C VAL A 406 -6.96 -3.54 9.45
N LEU A 407 -7.64 -4.48 10.12
CA LEU A 407 -7.84 -5.85 9.63
C LEU A 407 -9.05 -5.99 8.71
N LEU A 408 -10.01 -5.09 8.86
CA LEU A 408 -11.30 -5.15 8.18
C LEU A 408 -11.15 -4.67 6.75
N PRO A 409 -11.43 -5.52 5.72
CA PRO A 409 -11.15 -5.16 4.34
C PRO A 409 -12.17 -4.15 3.84
N ARG A 410 -11.85 -2.86 3.94
CA ARG A 410 -12.72 -1.77 3.47
C ARG A 410 -12.00 -0.98 2.39
N ARG A 411 -12.79 -0.42 1.47
CA ARG A 411 -12.28 0.51 0.43
C ARG A 411 -12.12 1.95 0.95
N GLN A 412 -12.29 2.17 2.25
CA GLN A 412 -12.19 3.47 2.90
C GLN A 412 -11.68 3.35 4.33
N GLY A 413 -11.23 4.47 4.90
CA GLY A 413 -10.74 4.52 6.28
C GLY A 413 -9.52 3.65 6.51
N LEU A 414 -9.34 3.16 7.75
CA LEU A 414 -8.20 2.31 8.12
C LEU A 414 -8.26 0.91 7.48
N GLY A 415 -9.43 0.47 7.03
CA GLY A 415 -9.60 -0.82 6.36
C GLY A 415 -8.90 -0.91 4.99
N LEU A 416 -8.47 0.23 4.44
CA LEU A 416 -7.60 0.28 3.27
C LEU A 416 -6.30 -0.51 3.47
N CYS A 417 -5.78 -0.60 4.70
CA CYS A 417 -4.59 -1.41 5.00
C CYS A 417 -4.78 -2.86 4.58
N SER A 418 -5.91 -3.45 4.97
CA SER A 418 -6.24 -4.85 4.67
C SER A 418 -6.43 -5.08 3.17
N THR A 419 -7.17 -4.19 2.49
CA THR A 419 -7.40 -4.30 1.05
C THR A 419 -6.12 -4.06 0.23
N ALA A 420 -5.29 -3.08 0.60
CA ALA A 420 -4.02 -2.80 -0.05
C ALA A 420 -3.04 -3.96 0.07
N LEU A 421 -2.95 -4.60 1.24
CA LEU A 421 -2.06 -5.74 1.45
C LEU A 421 -2.43 -6.92 0.54
N ALA A 422 -3.72 -7.29 0.49
CA ALA A 422 -4.18 -8.38 -0.36
C ALA A 422 -3.96 -8.07 -1.86
N SER A 423 -4.31 -6.86 -2.30
CA SER A 423 -4.10 -6.40 -3.67
C SER A 423 -2.61 -6.43 -4.07
N TYR A 424 -1.72 -5.99 -3.19
CA TYR A 424 -0.28 -5.98 -3.47
C TYR A 424 0.32 -7.38 -3.59
N LEU A 425 -0.06 -8.30 -2.70
CA LEU A 425 0.38 -9.70 -2.78
C LEU A 425 -0.12 -10.39 -4.06
N ILE A 426 -1.37 -10.12 -4.46
CA ILE A 426 -1.92 -10.59 -5.74
C ILE A 426 -1.14 -9.98 -6.92
N GLY A 427 -0.83 -8.68 -6.87
CA GLY A 427 -0.02 -8.00 -7.88
C GLY A 427 1.37 -8.61 -8.04
N LEU A 428 2.08 -8.86 -6.93
CA LEU A 428 3.39 -9.53 -6.94
C LEU A 428 3.33 -10.94 -7.56
N HIS A 429 2.30 -11.71 -7.20
CA HIS A 429 2.08 -13.04 -7.75
C HIS A 429 1.83 -12.99 -9.26
N ASN A 430 0.85 -12.19 -9.68
CA ASN A 430 0.43 -12.09 -11.08
C ASN A 430 1.55 -11.53 -11.98
N ASP A 431 2.31 -10.55 -11.51
CA ASP A 431 3.40 -9.95 -12.29
C ASP A 431 4.48 -11.00 -12.67
N LEU A 432 4.83 -11.89 -11.73
CA LEU A 432 5.79 -12.95 -12.00
C LEU A 432 5.18 -14.08 -12.85
N VAL A 433 3.95 -14.52 -12.54
CA VAL A 433 3.26 -15.57 -13.32
C VAL A 433 3.05 -15.15 -14.77
N HIS A 434 2.58 -13.92 -15.00
CA HIS A 434 2.41 -13.37 -16.35
C HIS A 434 3.74 -13.34 -17.12
N SER A 435 4.84 -13.01 -16.45
CA SER A 435 6.18 -13.04 -17.06
C SER A 435 6.60 -14.47 -17.46
N VAL A 436 6.26 -15.46 -16.64
CA VAL A 436 6.54 -16.88 -16.89
C VAL A 436 5.69 -17.41 -18.06
N ASN A 437 4.39 -17.13 -18.08
CA ASN A 437 3.50 -17.55 -19.17
C ASN A 437 3.98 -17.00 -20.51
N ARG A 438 4.35 -15.71 -20.55
CA ARG A 438 4.95 -15.08 -21.74
C ARG A 438 6.25 -15.73 -22.18
N HIS A 439 7.07 -16.20 -21.24
CA HIS A 439 8.34 -16.86 -21.56
C HIS A 439 8.14 -18.27 -22.12
N ILE A 440 7.20 -19.04 -21.55
CA ILE A 440 6.90 -20.42 -21.96
C ILE A 440 5.96 -20.45 -23.19
N LYS A 441 5.33 -19.31 -23.54
CA LYS A 441 4.29 -19.17 -24.58
C LYS A 441 3.02 -19.96 -24.24
N GLU A 442 2.70 -20.05 -22.95
CA GLU A 442 1.40 -20.51 -22.48
C GLU A 442 0.40 -19.34 -22.47
N ASP A 443 -0.87 -19.66 -22.65
CA ASP A 443 -1.95 -18.67 -22.73
C ASP A 443 -2.45 -18.32 -21.32
N ASP A 444 -2.76 -17.04 -21.06
CA ASP A 444 -3.13 -16.49 -19.74
C ASP A 444 -4.55 -16.87 -19.29
N ARG A 445 -5.09 -18.00 -19.75
CA ARG A 445 -6.49 -18.39 -19.54
C ARG A 445 -6.77 -19.00 -18.17
N TYR A 446 -5.74 -19.44 -17.45
CA TYR A 446 -5.93 -20.03 -16.12
C TYR A 446 -6.10 -18.93 -15.07
N LEU A 447 -7.37 -18.55 -14.86
CA LEU A 447 -7.80 -17.50 -13.93
C LEU A 447 -8.58 -18.10 -12.77
N ILE A 448 -8.32 -17.62 -11.56
CA ILE A 448 -9.09 -17.98 -10.35
C ILE A 448 -9.52 -16.74 -9.58
N SER A 449 -10.60 -16.86 -8.80
CA SER A 449 -11.05 -15.81 -7.91
C SER A 449 -10.30 -15.85 -6.56
N PRO A 450 -10.09 -14.71 -5.86
CA PRO A 450 -9.57 -14.67 -4.50
C PRO A 450 -10.30 -15.59 -3.51
N SER A 451 -11.57 -15.90 -3.75
CA SER A 451 -12.36 -16.83 -2.93
C SER A 451 -11.90 -18.29 -3.02
N GLU A 452 -11.20 -18.67 -4.10
CA GLU A 452 -10.76 -20.04 -4.41
C GLU A 452 -9.26 -20.26 -4.14
N VAL A 453 -8.54 -19.19 -3.80
CA VAL A 453 -7.10 -19.23 -3.54
C VAL A 453 -6.79 -20.20 -2.38
N ALA A 454 -5.83 -21.07 -2.63
CA ALA A 454 -5.31 -22.07 -1.70
C ALA A 454 -3.78 -22.14 -1.86
N ASP A 455 -3.10 -22.86 -0.96
CA ASP A 455 -1.62 -22.95 -0.94
C ASP A 455 -1.01 -23.42 -2.27
N LEU A 456 -1.74 -24.27 -3.02
CA LEU A 456 -1.27 -24.78 -4.31
C LEU A 456 -1.31 -23.72 -5.42
N HIS A 457 -2.19 -22.71 -5.31
CA HIS A 457 -2.40 -21.67 -6.32
C HIS A 457 -1.35 -20.54 -6.22
N VAL A 458 -0.76 -20.34 -5.04
CA VAL A 458 0.17 -19.25 -4.79
C VAL A 458 1.63 -19.66 -5.02
N ILE A 459 2.49 -18.69 -5.35
CA ILE A 459 3.94 -18.91 -5.33
C ILE A 459 4.38 -19.15 -3.88
N SER A 460 4.91 -20.34 -3.62
CA SER A 460 5.29 -20.78 -2.27
C SER A 460 6.59 -21.55 -2.32
N TYR A 461 7.56 -21.13 -1.50
CA TYR A 461 8.87 -21.75 -1.34
C TYR A 461 9.49 -21.34 0.01
N GLU A 462 10.46 -22.13 0.47
CA GLU A 462 11.33 -21.85 1.62
C GLU A 462 12.77 -21.67 1.16
N VAL A 463 13.45 -20.61 1.60
CA VAL A 463 14.80 -20.29 1.10
C VAL A 463 15.82 -21.36 1.47
N GLU A 464 15.90 -21.73 2.75
CA GLU A 464 16.90 -22.70 3.22
C GLU A 464 16.60 -24.14 2.75
N ARG A 465 15.31 -24.49 2.56
CA ARG A 465 14.90 -25.85 2.20
C ARG A 465 14.79 -26.08 0.69
N ASP A 466 14.43 -25.05 -0.08
CA ASP A 466 14.11 -25.20 -1.50
C ASP A 466 15.12 -24.44 -2.38
N LEU A 467 15.32 -23.13 -2.15
CA LEU A 467 16.18 -22.32 -3.00
C LEU A 467 17.66 -22.63 -2.85
N ILE A 468 18.19 -22.67 -1.61
CA ILE A 468 19.62 -22.89 -1.38
C ILE A 468 20.08 -24.25 -1.96
N PRO A 469 19.38 -25.37 -1.74
CA PRO A 469 19.75 -26.65 -2.36
C PRO A 469 19.67 -26.61 -3.90
N LEU A 470 18.67 -25.92 -4.47
CA LEU A 470 18.57 -25.74 -5.91
C LEU A 470 19.79 -24.99 -6.46
N ILE A 471 20.18 -23.87 -5.84
CA ILE A 471 21.34 -23.09 -6.27
C ILE A 471 22.63 -23.91 -6.14
N LEU A 472 22.81 -24.61 -5.02
CA LEU A 472 24.00 -25.45 -4.79
C LEU A 472 24.10 -26.60 -5.80
N SER A 473 22.98 -27.21 -6.20
CA SER A 473 22.97 -28.30 -7.18
C SER A 473 23.41 -27.86 -8.59
N ASN A 474 23.36 -26.57 -8.89
CA ASN A 474 23.76 -25.98 -10.17
C ASN A 474 25.04 -25.14 -10.04
N CYS A 475 25.78 -25.32 -8.94
CA CYS A 475 27.09 -24.74 -8.71
C CYS A 475 28.16 -25.74 -9.14
N GLN A 476 28.84 -25.46 -10.24
CA GLN A 476 29.92 -26.31 -10.77
C GLN A 476 31.28 -25.84 -10.26
N TYR A 477 32.18 -26.79 -10.02
CA TYR A 477 33.56 -26.52 -9.68
C TYR A 477 34.46 -27.02 -10.81
N SER A 478 35.18 -26.11 -11.46
CA SER A 478 36.19 -26.45 -12.45
C SER A 478 37.58 -26.30 -11.85
N MET A 479 38.51 -27.19 -12.24
CA MET A 479 39.94 -27.01 -11.94
C MET A 479 40.67 -26.66 -13.23
N GLU A 480 41.28 -25.48 -13.27
CA GLU A 480 42.20 -25.13 -14.35
C GLU A 480 43.57 -25.78 -14.13
N LYS A 481 44.31 -26.05 -15.22
CA LYS A 481 45.70 -26.52 -15.17
C LYS A 481 46.56 -25.43 -14.51
N GLY A 482 46.73 -25.52 -13.19
CA GLY A 482 47.32 -24.47 -12.36
C GLY A 482 46.85 -24.50 -10.90
N GLY A 483 45.79 -25.26 -10.59
CA GLY A 483 45.38 -25.56 -9.20
C GLY A 483 44.33 -24.62 -8.59
N GLU A 484 43.79 -23.67 -9.37
CA GLU A 484 42.66 -22.85 -8.93
C GLU A 484 41.34 -23.56 -9.22
N THR A 485 40.53 -23.76 -8.16
CA THR A 485 39.14 -24.20 -8.26
C THR A 485 38.24 -22.99 -8.48
N LEU A 486 37.69 -22.84 -9.69
CA LEU A 486 36.72 -21.78 -9.99
C LEU A 486 35.30 -22.31 -9.72
N GLN A 487 34.52 -21.50 -9.00
CA GLN A 487 33.11 -21.75 -8.76
C GLN A 487 32.32 -21.07 -9.88
N ASP A 488 31.51 -21.82 -10.62
CA ASP A 488 30.67 -21.28 -11.67
C ASP A 488 29.19 -21.67 -11.49
N PHE A 489 28.30 -20.72 -11.75
CA PHE A 489 26.86 -20.92 -11.65
C PHE A 489 26.25 -21.06 -13.04
N ASP A 490 25.56 -22.19 -13.26
CA ASP A 490 24.73 -22.43 -14.45
C ASP A 490 23.39 -21.69 -14.29
N LEU A 491 23.39 -20.41 -14.66
CA LEU A 491 22.26 -19.51 -14.46
C LEU A 491 21.02 -19.95 -15.24
N GLU A 492 21.19 -20.49 -16.45
CA GLU A 492 20.09 -20.95 -17.30
C GLU A 492 19.39 -22.15 -16.67
N ARG A 493 20.16 -23.12 -16.16
CA ARG A 493 19.61 -24.29 -15.47
C ARG A 493 18.94 -23.92 -14.16
N ILE A 494 19.48 -22.96 -13.41
CA ILE A 494 18.83 -22.41 -12.21
C ILE A 494 17.48 -21.79 -12.58
N GLN A 495 17.44 -20.95 -13.62
CA GLN A 495 16.20 -20.33 -14.08
C GLN A 495 15.15 -21.40 -14.46
N GLN A 496 15.54 -22.42 -15.24
CA GLN A 496 14.65 -23.49 -15.66
C GLN A 496 14.09 -24.28 -14.46
N GLN A 497 14.92 -24.65 -13.49
CA GLN A 497 14.47 -25.38 -12.30
C GLN A 497 13.57 -24.53 -11.41
N MET A 498 13.86 -23.23 -11.27
CA MET A 498 13.01 -22.30 -10.52
C MET A 498 11.63 -22.19 -11.15
N ILE A 499 11.57 -22.01 -12.48
CA ILE A 499 10.31 -21.95 -13.23
C ILE A 499 9.53 -23.25 -13.04
N SER A 500 10.15 -24.39 -13.33
CA SER A 500 9.49 -25.69 -13.29
C SER A 500 8.96 -26.06 -11.90
N ARG A 501 9.67 -25.69 -10.82
CA ARG A 501 9.30 -26.10 -9.45
C ARG A 501 8.35 -25.14 -8.76
N PHE A 502 8.49 -23.83 -8.96
CA PHE A 502 7.80 -22.84 -8.12
C PHE A 502 6.80 -21.97 -8.87
N LEU A 503 7.00 -21.76 -10.18
CA LEU A 503 6.28 -20.71 -10.93
C LEU A 503 5.33 -21.25 -12.01
N GLN A 504 5.69 -22.35 -12.66
CA GLN A 504 4.90 -22.93 -13.73
C GLN A 504 3.59 -23.53 -13.20
N GLY A 505 2.50 -23.38 -13.96
CA GLY A 505 1.18 -23.92 -13.61
C GLY A 505 0.43 -23.13 -12.54
N LYS A 506 0.93 -21.96 -12.13
CA LYS A 506 0.24 -21.06 -11.20
C LYS A 506 -0.82 -20.24 -11.95
N PRO A 507 -2.05 -20.09 -11.40
CA PRO A 507 -3.08 -19.26 -12.02
C PRO A 507 -2.78 -17.77 -11.84
N LEU A 508 -3.38 -16.96 -12.70
CA LEU A 508 -3.58 -15.54 -12.45
C LEU A 508 -4.77 -15.35 -11.50
N ILE A 509 -4.60 -14.56 -10.45
CA ILE A 509 -5.64 -14.30 -9.44
C ILE A 509 -6.35 -13.00 -9.81
N THR A 510 -7.67 -13.03 -9.99
CA THR A 510 -8.44 -11.83 -10.32
C THR A 510 -8.50 -10.88 -9.13
N LEU A 511 -8.61 -9.57 -9.38
CA LEU A 511 -8.89 -8.59 -8.31
C LEU A 511 -10.40 -8.54 -7.96
N THR A 512 -11.24 -9.06 -8.86
CA THR A 512 -12.67 -9.23 -8.62
C THR A 512 -12.91 -10.39 -7.64
N GLY A 513 -13.59 -10.10 -6.54
CA GLY A 513 -13.87 -11.08 -5.48
C GLY A 513 -12.93 -11.02 -4.27
N ILE A 514 -12.02 -10.03 -4.18
CA ILE A 514 -11.32 -9.73 -2.92
C ILE A 514 -12.38 -9.45 -1.84
N PRO A 515 -12.36 -10.16 -0.70
CA PRO A 515 -13.33 -9.95 0.36
C PRO A 515 -13.36 -8.48 0.75
N THR A 516 -14.54 -7.86 0.69
CA THR A 516 -14.71 -6.44 1.01
C THR A 516 -15.93 -6.29 1.90
N LEU A 517 -15.73 -5.65 3.05
CA LEU A 517 -16.79 -5.28 3.96
C LEU A 517 -17.44 -3.97 3.47
N VAL A 518 -18.70 -4.08 3.07
CA VAL A 518 -19.55 -2.93 2.73
C VAL A 518 -20.66 -2.86 3.75
N TYR A 519 -20.67 -1.83 4.57
CA TYR A 519 -21.75 -1.62 5.52
C TYR A 519 -23.07 -1.40 4.81
N ARG A 520 -24.18 -1.73 5.47
CA ARG A 520 -25.53 -1.40 4.99
C ARG A 520 -25.64 0.08 4.63
N HIS A 521 -25.01 0.95 5.41
CA HIS A 521 -24.99 2.39 5.23
C HIS A 521 -24.12 2.91 4.08
N ASP A 522 -23.15 2.11 3.63
CA ASP A 522 -22.25 2.42 2.51
C ASP A 522 -22.73 1.79 1.18
N ARG A 523 -23.91 1.13 1.17
CA ARG A 523 -24.50 0.58 -0.05
C ARG A 523 -24.88 1.71 -1.00
N ASN A 524 -24.55 1.55 -2.29
CA ASN A 524 -24.98 2.49 -3.32
C ASN A 524 -26.46 2.27 -3.65
N TYR A 525 -27.34 2.83 -2.80
CA TYR A 525 -28.79 2.76 -3.00
C TYR A 525 -29.22 3.42 -4.32
N GLU A 526 -28.46 4.37 -4.88
CA GLU A 526 -28.80 4.95 -6.18
C GLU A 526 -28.71 3.93 -7.31
N GLN A 527 -27.64 3.13 -7.32
CA GLN A 527 -27.51 2.04 -8.28
C GLN A 527 -28.57 0.97 -8.03
N LEU A 528 -28.79 0.60 -6.77
CA LEU A 528 -29.84 -0.36 -6.40
C LEU A 528 -31.22 0.10 -6.91
N PHE A 529 -31.56 1.38 -6.74
CA PHE A 529 -32.82 1.95 -7.20
C PHE A 529 -32.91 1.94 -8.72
N ASN A 530 -31.83 2.23 -9.44
CA ASN A 530 -31.80 2.14 -10.89
C ASN A 530 -32.00 0.69 -11.35
N ASP A 531 -31.33 -0.27 -10.73
CA ASP A 531 -31.47 -1.69 -11.06
C ASP A 531 -32.90 -2.20 -10.81
N VAL A 532 -33.54 -1.75 -9.73
CA VAL A 532 -34.95 -2.05 -9.45
C VAL A 532 -35.86 -1.37 -10.48
N ARG A 533 -35.70 -0.07 -10.76
CA ARG A 533 -36.52 0.66 -11.76
C ARG A 533 -36.39 0.07 -13.17
N ASN A 534 -35.22 -0.47 -13.52
CA ASN A 534 -34.99 -1.13 -14.80
C ASN A 534 -35.72 -2.47 -14.93
N LYS A 535 -36.08 -3.11 -13.81
CA LYS A 535 -36.69 -4.45 -13.77
C LYS A 535 -38.16 -4.44 -13.34
N LEU A 536 -38.59 -3.47 -12.54
CA LEU A 536 -39.95 -3.30 -12.05
C LEU A 536 -40.39 -1.85 -12.18
N GLU A 537 -41.66 -1.66 -12.57
CA GLU A 537 -42.32 -0.37 -12.44
C GLU A 537 -42.42 0.04 -10.96
N GLN A 538 -42.07 1.29 -10.66
CA GLN A 538 -42.11 1.85 -9.32
C GLN A 538 -43.06 3.05 -9.29
N SER A 539 -43.88 3.14 -8.24
CA SER A 539 -44.85 4.20 -8.03
C SER A 539 -44.80 4.75 -6.61
N ALA A 540 -45.30 5.98 -6.42
CA ALA A 540 -45.41 6.60 -5.11
C ALA A 540 -46.37 5.82 -4.19
N LEU A 541 -46.12 5.91 -2.87
CA LEU A 541 -47.03 5.37 -1.86
C LEU A 541 -48.25 6.29 -1.71
N PRO A 542 -49.48 5.74 -1.64
CA PRO A 542 -50.66 6.55 -1.31
C PRO A 542 -50.54 7.15 0.10
N SER A 543 -50.91 8.43 0.24
CA SER A 543 -50.80 9.17 1.52
C SER A 543 -51.57 8.52 2.68
N SER A 544 -52.66 7.79 2.39
CA SER A 544 -53.40 7.00 3.38
C SER A 544 -52.59 5.81 3.92
N VAL A 545 -51.78 5.18 3.07
CA VAL A 545 -50.87 4.07 3.43
C VAL A 545 -49.67 4.61 4.19
N MET A 546 -49.08 5.73 3.77
CA MET A 546 -47.95 6.36 4.47
C MET A 546 -48.30 6.73 5.92
N ASN A 547 -49.47 7.35 6.13
CA ASN A 547 -49.94 7.71 7.46
C ASN A 547 -50.28 6.50 8.33
N MET A 548 -50.80 5.42 7.72
CA MET A 548 -51.04 4.15 8.42
C MET A 548 -49.72 3.54 8.89
N ILE A 549 -48.73 3.38 8.01
CA ILE A 549 -47.42 2.82 8.34
C ILE A 549 -46.72 3.65 9.42
N SER A 550 -46.72 4.99 9.25
CA SER A 550 -46.14 5.91 10.23
C SER A 550 -46.87 5.87 11.58
N GLY A 551 -48.17 5.54 11.57
CA GLY A 551 -49.03 5.39 12.73
C GLY A 551 -48.81 4.07 13.48
N GLU A 552 -48.65 2.96 12.75
CA GLU A 552 -48.47 1.62 13.31
C GLU A 552 -47.03 1.36 13.79
N LEU A 553 -46.02 1.92 13.11
CA LEU A 553 -44.61 1.77 13.46
C LEU A 553 -44.11 2.92 14.36
N GLN A 554 -44.50 2.95 15.64
CA GLN A 554 -44.04 3.99 16.59
C GLN A 554 -42.72 3.67 17.29
N SER A 555 -42.35 2.39 17.40
CA SER A 555 -41.12 1.96 18.06
C SER A 555 -39.91 2.11 17.13
N TYR A 556 -38.78 2.60 17.64
CA TYR A 556 -37.53 2.66 16.88
C TYR A 556 -37.09 1.26 16.39
N SER A 557 -37.33 0.21 17.19
CA SER A 557 -37.01 -1.17 16.81
C SER A 557 -37.85 -1.63 15.61
N ASP A 558 -39.17 -1.44 15.68
CA ASP A 558 -40.08 -1.87 14.62
C ASP A 558 -39.80 -1.15 13.29
N VAL A 559 -39.44 0.14 13.35
CA VAL A 559 -39.03 0.91 12.16
C VAL A 559 -37.71 0.38 11.59
N CYS A 560 -36.74 0.01 12.44
CA CYS A 560 -35.48 -0.57 11.99
C CYS A 560 -35.67 -1.97 11.37
N ASP A 561 -36.57 -2.77 11.92
CA ASP A 561 -36.93 -4.09 11.40
C ASP A 561 -37.64 -3.97 10.05
N ALA A 562 -38.62 -3.06 9.94
CA ALA A 562 -39.31 -2.76 8.69
C ALA A 562 -38.36 -2.24 7.60
N LEU A 563 -37.43 -1.34 7.97
CA LEU A 563 -36.43 -0.82 7.05
C LEU A 563 -35.48 -1.93 6.58
N SER A 564 -34.98 -2.75 7.52
CA SER A 564 -34.10 -3.88 7.20
C SER A 564 -34.76 -4.87 6.24
N LEU A 565 -36.03 -5.18 6.48
CA LEU A 565 -36.82 -6.05 5.62
C LEU A 565 -36.98 -5.46 4.22
N THR A 566 -37.31 -4.17 4.13
CA THR A 566 -37.44 -3.45 2.85
C THR A 566 -36.12 -3.41 2.08
N GLU A 567 -34.99 -3.17 2.77
CA GLU A 567 -33.65 -3.19 2.17
C GLU A 567 -33.27 -4.58 1.63
N ILE A 568 -33.64 -5.64 2.35
CA ILE A 568 -33.45 -7.02 1.88
C ILE A 568 -34.28 -7.24 0.62
N THR A 569 -35.56 -6.89 0.64
CA THR A 569 -36.45 -7.01 -0.52
C THR A 569 -35.91 -6.25 -1.74
N LEU A 570 -35.50 -4.99 -1.58
CA LEU A 570 -34.88 -4.21 -2.66
C LEU A 570 -33.63 -4.88 -3.23
N GLY A 571 -32.80 -5.49 -2.37
CA GLY A 571 -31.63 -6.26 -2.79
C GLY A 571 -31.98 -7.43 -3.71
N PHE A 572 -33.04 -8.19 -3.40
CA PHE A 572 -33.48 -9.31 -4.24
C PHE A 572 -34.17 -8.83 -5.53
N LEU A 573 -35.02 -7.79 -5.45
CA LEU A 573 -35.68 -7.21 -6.62
C LEU A 573 -34.67 -6.65 -7.63
N ALA A 574 -33.61 -6.00 -7.15
CA ALA A 574 -32.52 -5.52 -8.01
C ALA A 574 -31.83 -6.65 -8.78
N MET A 575 -31.81 -7.87 -8.24
CA MET A 575 -31.18 -9.04 -8.87
C MET A 575 -32.14 -9.79 -9.79
N ALA A 576 -33.35 -10.12 -9.31
CA ALA A 576 -34.25 -11.05 -9.98
C ALA A 576 -35.42 -10.39 -10.73
N GLY A 577 -35.83 -9.18 -10.36
CA GLY A 577 -37.13 -8.65 -10.76
C GLY A 577 -38.29 -9.38 -10.07
N GLU A 578 -39.54 -8.93 -10.27
CA GLU A 578 -40.78 -9.67 -9.96
C GLU A 578 -42.02 -8.93 -10.52
N ASN A 579 -43.22 -9.47 -10.34
CA ASN A 579 -44.48 -8.77 -10.64
C ASN A 579 -44.72 -7.57 -9.69
N ALA A 580 -44.78 -6.37 -10.25
CA ALA A 580 -44.94 -5.11 -9.52
C ALA A 580 -46.24 -5.01 -8.68
N GLU A 581 -47.30 -5.73 -9.08
CA GLU A 581 -48.59 -5.75 -8.36
C GLU A 581 -48.63 -6.72 -7.18
N MET A 582 -47.65 -7.61 -7.07
CA MET A 582 -47.57 -8.58 -5.97
C MET A 582 -47.49 -7.85 -4.63
N LEU A 583 -48.19 -8.38 -3.62
CA LEU A 583 -48.13 -7.82 -2.27
C LEU A 583 -46.72 -8.01 -1.70
N LEU A 584 -46.21 -6.97 -1.03
CA LEU A 584 -44.88 -7.01 -0.42
C LEU A 584 -44.77 -8.14 0.60
N THR A 585 -45.82 -8.34 1.41
CA THR A 585 -45.89 -9.43 2.40
C THR A 585 -45.91 -10.81 1.75
N GLU A 586 -46.61 -10.96 0.63
CA GLU A 586 -46.67 -12.22 -0.11
C GLU A 586 -45.29 -12.60 -0.68
N TYR A 587 -44.56 -11.61 -1.21
CA TYR A 587 -43.20 -11.82 -1.70
C TYR A 587 -42.25 -12.25 -0.58
N ILE A 588 -42.34 -11.60 0.58
CA ILE A 588 -41.49 -11.90 1.74
C ILE A 588 -41.78 -13.31 2.30
N GLU A 589 -43.05 -13.69 2.40
CA GLU A 589 -43.47 -14.97 2.95
C GLU A 589 -43.23 -16.13 1.98
N GLN A 590 -43.59 -15.97 0.70
CA GLN A 590 -43.65 -17.07 -0.26
C GLN A 590 -42.40 -17.19 -1.15
N VAL A 591 -41.77 -16.06 -1.49
CA VAL A 591 -40.59 -16.05 -2.37
C VAL A 591 -39.31 -16.02 -1.56
N LEU A 592 -39.18 -15.06 -0.63
CA LEU A 592 -38.00 -14.96 0.23
C LEU A 592 -38.01 -15.98 1.37
N GLN A 593 -39.16 -16.61 1.66
CA GLN A 593 -39.33 -17.60 2.72
C GLN A 593 -38.92 -17.07 4.11
N MET A 594 -39.21 -15.79 4.36
CA MET A 594 -38.83 -15.09 5.60
C MET A 594 -39.98 -14.91 6.60
N GLY A 595 -41.16 -15.47 6.34
CA GLY A 595 -42.37 -15.27 7.16
C GLY A 595 -42.16 -15.58 8.65
N ASP A 596 -41.57 -16.73 8.97
CA ASP A 596 -41.38 -17.19 10.36
C ASP A 596 -40.32 -16.40 11.14
N GLN A 597 -39.45 -15.66 10.43
CA GLN A 597 -38.35 -14.88 11.02
C GLN A 597 -38.66 -13.38 11.11
N THR A 598 -39.82 -12.96 10.61
CA THR A 598 -40.19 -11.55 10.52
C THR A 598 -41.18 -11.19 11.62
N ASN A 599 -41.01 -10.01 12.23
CA ASN A 599 -41.92 -9.51 13.25
C ASN A 599 -43.36 -9.40 12.67
N PRO A 600 -44.36 -10.09 13.24
CA PRO A 600 -45.73 -10.07 12.73
C PRO A 600 -46.35 -8.67 12.71
N HIS A 601 -45.96 -7.80 13.64
CA HIS A 601 -46.41 -6.41 13.68
C HIS A 601 -45.90 -5.61 12.48
N VAL A 602 -44.65 -5.85 12.08
CA VAL A 602 -44.03 -5.23 10.90
C VAL A 602 -44.71 -5.73 9.61
N LEU A 603 -44.95 -7.04 9.48
CA LEU A 603 -45.67 -7.58 8.32
C LEU A 603 -47.09 -7.02 8.20
N GLN A 604 -47.79 -6.88 9.34
CA GLN A 604 -49.13 -6.31 9.38
C GLN A 604 -49.13 -4.84 8.90
N ALA A 605 -48.14 -4.04 9.33
CA ALA A 605 -47.99 -2.65 8.89
C ALA A 605 -47.71 -2.53 7.39
N LEU A 606 -47.00 -3.49 6.81
CA LEU A 606 -46.63 -3.49 5.40
C LEU A 606 -47.66 -4.18 4.49
N ARG A 607 -48.75 -4.73 5.03
CA ARG A 607 -49.74 -5.54 4.29
C ARG A 607 -50.41 -4.83 3.11
N ARG A 608 -50.47 -3.49 3.13
CA ARG A 608 -51.04 -2.68 2.05
C ARG A 608 -50.02 -2.24 1.00
N CYS A 609 -48.75 -2.64 1.15
CA CYS A 609 -47.70 -2.35 0.18
C CYS A 609 -47.63 -3.42 -0.90
N GLN A 610 -47.26 -3.00 -2.10
CA GLN A 610 -46.97 -3.85 -3.25
C GLN A 610 -45.52 -3.64 -3.66
N LEU A 611 -44.97 -4.51 -4.49
CA LEU A 611 -43.56 -4.41 -4.93
C LEU A 611 -43.27 -3.13 -5.72
N ARG A 612 -44.26 -2.55 -6.41
CA ARG A 612 -44.14 -1.21 -7.03
C ARG A 612 -43.89 -0.07 -6.03
N HIS A 613 -44.20 -0.27 -4.75
CA HIS A 613 -44.01 0.75 -3.71
C HIS A 613 -42.66 0.65 -2.99
N SER A 614 -41.77 -0.29 -3.37
CA SER A 614 -40.59 -0.67 -2.58
C SER A 614 -39.61 0.48 -2.35
N ILE A 615 -39.34 1.30 -3.37
CA ILE A 615 -38.43 2.45 -3.22
C ILE A 615 -39.07 3.55 -2.36
N ALA A 616 -40.35 3.87 -2.60
CA ALA A 616 -41.09 4.86 -1.80
C ALA A 616 -41.22 4.44 -0.33
N LEU A 617 -41.37 3.13 -0.08
CA LEU A 617 -41.39 2.58 1.27
C LEU A 617 -40.04 2.71 1.97
N TRP A 618 -38.94 2.46 1.27
CA TRP A 618 -37.60 2.68 1.82
C TRP A 618 -37.39 4.16 2.19
N GLN A 619 -37.78 5.10 1.32
CA GLN A 619 -37.68 6.54 1.60
C GLN A 619 -38.47 6.93 2.85
N LEU A 620 -39.73 6.47 2.95
CA LEU A 620 -40.59 6.70 4.12
C LEU A 620 -39.97 6.16 5.41
N LEU A 621 -39.51 4.90 5.41
CA LEU A 621 -38.96 4.24 6.59
C LEU A 621 -37.61 4.85 7.02
N CYS A 622 -36.77 5.26 6.07
CA CYS A 622 -35.52 5.98 6.33
C CYS A 622 -35.76 7.33 7.01
N ALA A 623 -36.69 8.13 6.48
CA ALA A 623 -37.06 9.41 7.08
C ALA A 623 -37.69 9.20 8.47
N HIS A 624 -38.60 8.24 8.60
CA HIS A 624 -39.29 7.94 9.86
C HIS A 624 -38.32 7.41 10.93
N LYS A 625 -37.34 6.56 10.57
CA LYS A 625 -36.26 6.14 11.48
C LYS A 625 -35.51 7.35 12.05
N SER A 626 -35.21 8.31 11.19
CA SER A 626 -34.48 9.53 11.56
C SER A 626 -35.33 10.47 12.43
N GLU A 627 -36.63 10.54 12.17
CA GLU A 627 -37.58 11.26 13.04
C GLU A 627 -37.64 10.61 14.44
N GLN A 628 -37.64 9.28 14.54
CA GLN A 628 -37.62 8.57 15.82
C GLN A 628 -36.31 8.78 16.59
N LEU A 629 -35.16 8.80 15.91
CA LEU A 629 -33.88 9.14 16.56
C LEU A 629 -33.89 10.56 17.13
N LEU A 630 -34.44 11.52 16.37
CA LEU A 630 -34.59 12.90 16.83
C LEU A 630 -35.49 12.98 18.07
N ARG A 631 -36.58 12.19 18.14
CA ARG A 631 -37.45 12.09 19.33
C ARG A 631 -36.74 11.52 20.55
N LEU A 632 -35.78 10.61 20.34
CA LEU A 632 -34.96 10.02 21.40
C LEU A 632 -33.78 10.93 21.81
N GLY A 633 -33.68 12.14 21.26
CA GLY A 633 -32.59 13.08 21.54
C GLY A 633 -31.24 12.66 20.94
N ARG A 634 -31.24 11.76 19.95
CA ARG A 634 -30.04 11.31 19.23
C ARG A 634 -29.93 12.05 17.89
N ASP A 635 -28.70 12.28 17.42
CA ASP A 635 -28.48 12.90 16.11
C ASP A 635 -28.74 11.88 14.98
N PRO A 636 -29.77 12.04 14.14
CA PRO A 636 -30.06 11.12 13.04
C PRO A 636 -29.01 11.15 11.93
N PHE A 637 -28.19 12.21 11.86
CA PHE A 637 -27.20 12.42 10.81
C PHE A 637 -25.77 12.33 11.34
N ALA A 638 -25.50 11.58 12.41
CA ALA A 638 -24.18 11.47 13.04
C ALA A 638 -23.04 11.22 12.02
N ASP A 639 -23.30 10.40 11.00
CA ASP A 639 -22.31 10.02 9.97
C ASP A 639 -22.16 11.02 8.81
N VAL A 640 -22.98 12.07 8.74
CA VAL A 640 -22.83 13.14 7.75
C VAL A 640 -21.65 14.03 8.13
N ARG A 641 -20.90 14.52 7.14
CA ARG A 641 -19.75 15.41 7.36
C ARG A 641 -20.17 16.68 8.14
N PRO A 642 -19.31 17.21 9.04
CA PRO A 642 -19.60 18.44 9.79
C PRO A 642 -19.88 19.65 8.90
N ASP A 643 -19.36 19.64 7.66
CA ASP A 643 -19.55 20.69 6.65
C ASP A 643 -21.05 20.97 6.34
N TYR A 644 -21.94 19.98 6.50
CA TYR A 644 -23.39 20.06 6.25
C TYR A 644 -24.25 20.17 7.53
N LYS A 645 -23.61 20.42 8.67
CA LYS A 645 -24.22 20.41 10.00
C LYS A 645 -24.28 21.77 10.69
N LYS A 646 -24.24 22.87 9.93
CA LYS A 646 -24.44 24.19 10.52
C LYS A 646 -25.89 24.35 10.97
N GLU A 647 -26.06 24.86 12.19
CA GLU A 647 -27.37 25.19 12.72
C GLU A 647 -27.98 26.38 11.97
N LEU A 648 -29.31 26.41 11.87
CA LEU A 648 -30.03 27.53 11.29
C LEU A 648 -29.97 28.74 12.23
N THR A 649 -29.68 29.92 11.67
CA THR A 649 -29.84 31.16 12.42
C THR A 649 -31.34 31.47 12.62
N PRO A 650 -31.72 32.27 13.63
CA PRO A 650 -33.12 32.64 13.87
C PRO A 650 -33.81 33.28 12.66
N GLU A 651 -33.06 34.03 11.85
CA GLU A 651 -33.53 34.67 10.63
C GLU A 651 -33.85 33.63 9.54
N LEU A 652 -32.94 32.67 9.31
CA LEU A 652 -33.15 31.58 8.36
C LEU A 652 -34.28 30.65 8.81
N ALA A 653 -34.40 30.38 10.11
CA ALA A 653 -35.50 29.59 10.66
C ALA A 653 -36.87 30.23 10.41
N LYS A 654 -36.98 31.57 10.49
CA LYS A 654 -38.22 32.29 10.19
C LYS A 654 -38.59 32.21 8.71
N LEU A 655 -37.61 32.29 7.81
CA LEU A 655 -37.82 32.12 6.38
C LEU A 655 -38.28 30.69 6.08
N LEU A 656 -37.62 29.69 6.66
CA LEU A 656 -38.01 28.28 6.52
C LEU A 656 -39.45 28.06 7.03
N HIS A 657 -39.81 28.58 8.20
CA HIS A 657 -41.17 28.44 8.74
C HIS A 657 -42.24 29.00 7.80
N THR A 658 -41.96 30.11 7.10
CA THR A 658 -42.91 30.70 6.14
C THR A 658 -43.21 29.75 4.98
N PHE A 659 -42.17 29.03 4.52
CA PHE A 659 -42.30 27.96 3.52
C PHE A 659 -43.06 26.76 4.08
N LEU A 660 -42.69 26.25 5.26
CA LEU A 660 -43.26 25.01 5.84
C LEU A 660 -44.78 25.07 6.09
N VAL A 661 -45.34 26.27 6.32
CA VAL A 661 -46.78 26.46 6.53
C VAL A 661 -47.60 26.16 5.25
N HIS A 662 -47.03 26.46 4.08
CA HIS A 662 -47.73 26.35 2.81
C HIS A 662 -47.26 25.16 1.97
N SER A 663 -46.21 24.45 2.41
CA SER A 663 -45.58 23.40 1.63
C SER A 663 -46.11 21.99 1.89
N ARG A 664 -45.88 21.09 0.93
CA ARG A 664 -46.09 19.65 1.09
C ARG A 664 -45.03 19.04 2.01
N LEU A 665 -45.19 19.25 3.30
CA LEU A 665 -44.20 18.95 4.34
C LEU A 665 -43.70 17.50 4.33
N GLU A 666 -44.59 16.53 4.11
CA GLU A 666 -44.21 15.10 4.10
C GLU A 666 -43.31 14.74 2.91
N THR A 667 -43.65 15.23 1.71
CA THR A 667 -42.82 15.05 0.51
C THR A 667 -41.50 15.78 0.64
N PHE A 668 -41.51 17.02 1.15
CA PHE A 668 -40.29 17.80 1.38
C PHE A 668 -39.33 17.10 2.35
N LEU A 669 -39.83 16.58 3.47
CA LEU A 669 -39.02 15.86 4.44
C LEU A 669 -38.38 14.60 3.86
N GLN A 670 -39.11 13.84 3.04
CA GLN A 670 -38.59 12.62 2.43
C GLN A 670 -37.53 12.91 1.37
N GLU A 671 -37.79 13.85 0.46
CA GLU A 671 -36.85 14.20 -0.60
C GLU A 671 -35.56 14.83 -0.05
N LEU A 672 -35.69 15.72 0.95
CA LEU A 672 -34.52 16.29 1.62
C LEU A 672 -33.76 15.22 2.42
N HIS A 673 -34.46 14.30 3.09
CA HIS A 673 -33.82 13.18 3.81
C HIS A 673 -33.00 12.32 2.85
N GLU A 674 -33.60 11.93 1.73
CA GLU A 674 -32.96 11.08 0.74
C GLU A 674 -31.72 11.75 0.15
N MET A 675 -31.78 13.05 -0.19
CA MET A 675 -30.60 13.78 -0.66
C MET A 675 -29.47 13.79 0.39
N ILE A 676 -29.79 14.02 1.67
CA ILE A 676 -28.81 14.02 2.75
C ILE A 676 -28.14 12.63 2.87
N ILE A 677 -28.93 11.55 2.83
CA ILE A 677 -28.42 10.20 3.00
C ILE A 677 -27.64 9.71 1.77
N LEU A 678 -28.11 9.99 0.55
CA LEU A 678 -27.53 9.43 -0.68
C LEU A 678 -26.38 10.26 -1.24
N LYS A 679 -26.46 11.60 -1.14
CA LYS A 679 -25.48 12.52 -1.73
C LYS A 679 -24.50 13.08 -0.71
N LEU A 680 -25.01 13.61 0.42
CA LEU A 680 -24.18 14.36 1.38
C LEU A 680 -23.39 13.48 2.36
N ARG A 681 -23.75 12.19 2.46
CA ARG A 681 -23.02 11.20 3.28
C ARG A 681 -21.74 10.67 2.60
N ARG A 682 -21.56 10.88 1.30
CA ARG A 682 -20.41 10.36 0.55
C ARG A 682 -19.10 11.01 0.96
N VAL A 683 -18.00 10.26 0.88
CA VAL A 683 -16.65 10.75 1.24
C VAL A 683 -16.24 11.96 0.40
N GLN A 684 -16.60 11.97 -0.89
CA GLN A 684 -16.32 13.05 -1.85
C GLN A 684 -17.42 14.12 -1.94
N ALA A 685 -18.44 14.09 -1.06
CA ALA A 685 -19.59 14.97 -1.17
C ALA A 685 -19.23 16.47 -1.27
N VAL A 686 -18.17 16.92 -0.60
CA VAL A 686 -17.75 18.34 -0.61
C VAL A 686 -17.20 18.80 -1.97
N GLU A 687 -16.69 17.88 -2.78
CA GLU A 687 -16.16 18.18 -4.12
C GLU A 687 -17.29 18.31 -5.16
N GLU A 688 -18.33 17.48 -5.03
CA GLU A 688 -19.50 17.46 -5.92
C GLU A 688 -20.63 18.42 -5.48
N PHE A 689 -20.85 18.54 -4.17
CA PHE A 689 -21.90 19.34 -3.52
C PHE A 689 -21.28 20.30 -2.53
N ARG A 690 -20.89 21.49 -3.01
CA ARG A 690 -20.18 22.44 -2.16
C ARG A 690 -21.10 23.01 -1.06
N PRO A 691 -20.67 23.06 0.22
CA PRO A 691 -21.53 23.49 1.33
C PRO A 691 -22.01 24.95 1.27
N ASP A 692 -21.37 25.78 0.47
CA ASP A 692 -21.70 27.19 0.21
C ASP A 692 -22.77 27.39 -0.86
N TRP A 693 -23.17 26.34 -1.59
CA TRP A 693 -24.25 26.42 -2.57
C TRP A 693 -25.63 26.50 -1.90
N SER A 694 -26.59 27.06 -2.64
CA SER A 694 -27.99 27.08 -2.22
C SER A 694 -28.56 25.66 -2.13
N LEU A 695 -29.25 25.36 -1.02
CA LEU A 695 -29.94 24.08 -0.83
C LEU A 695 -31.03 23.91 -1.90
N LYS A 696 -31.68 25.00 -2.30
CA LYS A 696 -32.71 25.03 -3.35
C LYS A 696 -32.16 24.60 -4.70
N GLU A 697 -31.10 25.27 -5.15
CA GLU A 697 -30.46 25.00 -6.45
C GLU A 697 -29.86 23.60 -6.52
N SER A 698 -29.50 23.03 -5.37
CA SER A 698 -28.97 21.67 -5.27
C SER A 698 -30.07 20.60 -5.27
N LEU A 699 -31.24 20.91 -4.70
CA LEU A 699 -32.38 19.98 -4.59
C LEU A 699 -33.27 19.99 -5.85
N LEU A 700 -33.41 21.12 -6.54
CA LEU A 700 -34.26 21.24 -7.73
C LEU A 700 -33.90 20.24 -8.86
N PRO A 701 -32.63 20.11 -9.29
CA PRO A 701 -32.25 19.14 -10.32
C PRO A 701 -32.62 17.70 -9.94
N TYR A 702 -32.54 17.39 -8.64
CA TYR A 702 -32.89 16.10 -8.10
C TYR A 702 -34.41 15.84 -8.15
N LEU A 703 -35.22 16.86 -7.87
CA LEU A 703 -36.68 16.78 -7.94
C LEU A 703 -37.19 16.68 -9.39
N TYR A 704 -36.60 17.45 -10.32
CA TYR A 704 -36.98 17.36 -11.74
C TYR A 704 -36.62 16.01 -12.36
N ALA A 705 -35.49 15.42 -11.98
CA ALA A 705 -35.12 14.07 -12.45
C ALA A 705 -36.10 12.97 -12.01
N LYS A 706 -36.95 13.25 -11.01
CA LYS A 706 -37.98 12.35 -10.47
C LYS A 706 -39.40 12.74 -10.86
N ASP A 707 -39.59 13.80 -11.65
CA ASP A 707 -40.89 14.40 -11.94
C ASP A 707 -41.71 14.70 -10.66
N SER A 708 -41.03 15.15 -9.60
CA SER A 708 -41.66 15.38 -8.29
C SER A 708 -42.57 16.62 -8.31
N GLU A 709 -43.80 16.46 -7.82
CA GLU A 709 -44.76 17.56 -7.68
C GLU A 709 -44.31 18.69 -6.71
N LEU A 710 -43.25 18.44 -5.94
CA LEU A 710 -42.63 19.44 -5.05
C LEU A 710 -41.73 20.43 -5.81
N ALA A 711 -41.25 20.09 -7.00
CA ALA A 711 -40.29 20.92 -7.75
C ALA A 711 -40.79 22.37 -8.00
N PRO A 712 -41.99 22.61 -8.57
CA PRO A 712 -42.47 23.97 -8.81
C PRO A 712 -42.71 24.76 -7.51
N GLU A 713 -43.22 24.09 -6.47
CA GLU A 713 -43.45 24.72 -5.16
C GLU A 713 -42.14 25.16 -4.51
N LEU A 714 -41.10 24.32 -4.58
CA LEU A 714 -39.77 24.63 -4.07
C LEU A 714 -39.12 25.78 -4.85
N GLU A 715 -39.27 25.80 -6.18
CA GLU A 715 -38.72 26.84 -7.06
C GLU A 715 -39.29 28.23 -6.72
N ASP A 716 -40.58 28.32 -6.47
CA ASP A 716 -41.25 29.60 -6.24
C ASP A 716 -41.12 30.12 -4.79
N THR A 717 -41.11 29.22 -3.80
CA THR A 717 -41.34 29.62 -2.40
C THR A 717 -40.19 29.30 -1.44
N PHE A 718 -39.22 28.46 -1.83
CA PHE A 718 -38.13 28.10 -0.92
C PHE A 718 -37.05 29.19 -0.83
N PRO A 719 -36.52 29.51 0.37
CA PRO A 719 -35.54 30.59 0.53
C PRO A 719 -34.15 30.25 -0.05
N ASP A 720 -33.63 31.10 -0.94
CA ASP A 720 -32.29 30.94 -1.53
C ASP A 720 -31.13 31.10 -0.52
N ALA A 721 -31.40 31.80 0.60
CA ALA A 721 -30.42 32.04 1.66
C ALA A 721 -30.05 30.77 2.46
N ILE A 722 -30.85 29.70 2.36
CA ILE A 722 -30.57 28.43 3.04
C ILE A 722 -29.58 27.64 2.20
N LEU A 723 -28.34 27.57 2.68
CA LEU A 723 -27.25 26.85 2.01
C LEU A 723 -27.25 25.34 2.34
N LEU A 724 -26.54 24.55 1.52
CA LEU A 724 -26.28 23.12 1.75
C LEU A 724 -25.61 22.86 3.11
N SER A 725 -24.79 23.79 3.59
CA SER A 725 -24.21 23.70 4.94
C SER A 725 -25.24 23.62 6.07
N HIS A 726 -26.49 24.05 5.82
CA HIS A 726 -27.63 23.97 6.74
C HIS A 726 -28.58 22.81 6.43
N ALA A 727 -28.24 21.86 5.54
CA ALA A 727 -29.17 20.82 5.08
C ALA A 727 -29.74 19.97 6.24
N THR A 728 -28.87 19.51 7.14
CA THR A 728 -29.31 18.70 8.30
C THR A 728 -30.13 19.53 9.31
N GLY A 729 -29.76 20.79 9.53
CA GLY A 729 -30.52 21.72 10.38
C GLY A 729 -31.91 22.02 9.82
N THR A 730 -32.01 22.22 8.51
CA THR A 730 -33.27 22.42 7.76
C THR A 730 -34.20 21.22 7.91
N TRP A 731 -33.66 20.01 7.74
CA TRP A 731 -34.44 18.79 7.91
C TRP A 731 -34.93 18.61 9.35
N LYS A 732 -34.07 18.82 10.35
CA LYS A 732 -34.43 18.74 11.78
C LYS A 732 -35.54 19.74 12.13
N ALA A 733 -35.42 21.00 11.68
CA ALA A 733 -36.42 22.03 11.91
C ALA A 733 -37.79 21.68 11.27
N ALA A 734 -37.78 21.17 10.04
CA ALA A 734 -39.01 20.71 9.37
C ALA A 734 -39.64 19.50 10.08
N ALA A 735 -38.84 18.56 10.59
CA ALA A 735 -39.34 17.39 11.32
C ALA A 735 -39.96 17.78 12.67
N VAL A 736 -39.39 18.78 13.36
CA VAL A 736 -39.96 19.36 14.59
C VAL A 736 -41.28 20.09 14.27
N PHE A 737 -41.30 20.91 13.23
CA PHE A 737 -42.52 21.61 12.80
C PHE A 737 -43.67 20.64 12.49
N ARG A 738 -43.39 19.52 11.80
CA ARG A 738 -44.36 18.45 11.54
C ARG A 738 -44.94 17.87 12.82
N LYS A 739 -44.13 17.72 13.86
CA LYS A 739 -44.56 17.19 15.16
C LYS A 739 -45.45 18.17 15.91
N GLU A 740 -45.18 19.47 15.81
CA GLU A 740 -45.96 20.51 16.49
C GLU A 740 -47.32 20.77 15.83
N HIS A 741 -47.47 20.43 14.54
CA HIS A 741 -48.66 20.70 13.74
C HIS A 741 -49.41 19.42 13.27
N ARG A 742 -49.09 18.27 13.89
CA ARG A 742 -49.85 17.00 13.81
C ARG A 742 -50.72 16.88 15.05
#